data_AF-A0AAP0MCV3-F1
#
_entry.id   AF-A0AAP0MCV3-F1
#
_cell.length_a   1.000
_cell.length_b   1.000
_cell.length_c   1.000
_cell.angle_alpha   90.00
_cell.angle_beta   90.00
_cell.angle_gamma   90.00
#
_symmetry.space_group_name_H-M   'P 1'
#
loop_
_entity.id
_entity.type
_entity.pdbx_description
1 polymer ?
#
loop_
_entity_poly.entity_id
_entity_poly.type
_entity_poly.pdbx_seq_one_letter_code
_entity_poly.pdbx_strand_id
1 'polypeptide(L)'
;MAAASYDYEDAPADYDGSADARASSQDLGYDPNFVPDSVKSFVVHLYRHIREKNVYEIHQMYETSFQSLSDRLFKDTPWPSVDAVAHYVDNDHVFCLLYREMWFRHLYARLSPTLKQRIDSWDNYCSLFQVVLHGVVNMQLPNQWLWDMVDEFVYQFQSFCQYRAKMKNKTEQEIALLRQYDQAWNVYGVLNFLQALVEKSMIIQILEREKEGLEQFTATDGYDYNGGSNVLKVLGYFSMVGLLRVHCLLGDYHTGLKCLQPIDITQQGVYTSVIGSHITTIYHYGFANLMLRRYVDAIREFNKILLYIYKTKQYHQKSPQYEQILKKNEQMYALLAICLSLCPQVKHVEETVNSQLREKYGEKMIRMQRYDDEAFSIYDELFSYACPKFITPSAPSFEEPLVNYNQDAYRLQLKLFLYEVKQQQLLSGVRSFLKVYSSLYLSELATYMEVDEPTLRTILMTYKHKTHAVDSDGKITSNADVDFYIDDNMIHVVESKPVKRYGDFFLRQIAKLEGVINDLDRVYTHMFGCRNCRLLEHSRWSYGFKLYQPFYSLYSILLMSFFTSYPYIVTIISLLLLELAVVVAIFFRMDWKMIFAKLIDKYHTKFKIFLLFHLKMCRFVTILILVPQINVLALVVISLWAIGTEQRRHRNDSEQASIIQSFLVRPNSPSLKFNIQMESKNSEKAKESDGDSAFEQVVRAADIPIYAVMAAFREDPSPMKLNLGFGVYRTEEGKPLLLNAVRQAEQLLVNDLSADKEYLPITGLPEFNKLSAKLIFGADSPAIKENRVSTIQCLSGSGSLRIGADFLAKHYYQHTVYLSQPTYGNHPNFFAAAGLAMKTYHYYDPKTNGLDFQGMLQDLGAAPSGAIVLLQASGHNPTGIDPTAQQWEQIRQLMRLKRLLPFFDCAYQGFVTNMDADALPVRMFVADGGECLVAQSYSKTMGLYGERVGALSVVCKTTDVASRVESQLKLLIRPMYSNPPIHGASIVTAILKDREMYSQWVTELKQLTDRIATLRQQLHLALLDRGTPGDWSHITRQVGMFSLTGLNAEQVAFLIKEYHIYMSPDGRINMAGLSSKAVPYLADAIHAAVTLV
;
A
#
# COMPACT_ATOMS: atom_id res chain seq x y z
N MET A 1 -36.63 18.62 -17.90
CA MET A 1 -37.38 19.75 -17.30
C MET A 1 -37.24 19.69 -15.79
N ALA A 2 -37.49 20.79 -15.07
CA ALA A 2 -37.46 20.85 -13.59
C ALA A 2 -36.19 20.29 -12.93
N ALA A 3 -35.06 21.01 -13.07
CA ALA A 3 -33.93 20.84 -12.16
C ALA A 3 -34.15 21.74 -10.93
N ALA A 4 -34.27 21.14 -9.74
CA ALA A 4 -34.41 21.88 -8.49
C ALA A 4 -33.04 22.34 -7.98
N SER A 5 -32.85 23.65 -7.81
CA SER A 5 -31.65 24.22 -7.20
C SER A 5 -31.75 24.18 -5.68
N TYR A 6 -31.08 23.20 -5.06
CA TYR A 6 -30.84 23.20 -3.62
C TYR A 6 -29.62 24.07 -3.30
N ASP A 7 -29.86 25.36 -3.09
CA ASP A 7 -28.88 26.25 -2.47
C ASP A 7 -28.73 25.88 -0.98
N TYR A 8 -27.48 25.67 -0.55
CA TYR A 8 -27.15 25.43 0.86
C TYR A 8 -26.96 26.77 1.58
N GLU A 9 -28.04 27.26 2.19
CA GLU A 9 -27.98 28.37 3.14
C GLU A 9 -27.50 27.89 4.52
N ASP A 10 -26.42 28.48 5.03
CA ASP A 10 -26.26 28.70 6.48
C ASP A 10 -26.99 30.02 6.79
N ALA A 11 -28.00 29.98 7.67
CA ALA A 11 -28.95 31.07 7.93
C ALA A 11 -28.67 31.79 9.28
N PRO A 12 -29.20 33.01 9.53
CA PRO A 12 -30.10 33.81 8.68
C PRO A 12 -29.48 35.12 8.16
N ALA A 13 -30.06 35.65 7.08
CA ALA A 13 -29.88 37.04 6.68
C ALA A 13 -31.02 37.90 7.23
N ASP A 14 -30.69 39.04 7.84
CA ASP A 14 -31.68 40.05 8.22
C ASP A 14 -31.02 41.45 8.29
N TYR A 15 -30.83 42.08 7.13
CA TYR A 15 -31.19 43.49 6.84
C TYR A 15 -30.77 43.86 5.40
N ASP A 16 -31.64 44.56 4.68
CA ASP A 16 -31.49 44.89 3.26
C ASP A 16 -30.97 46.33 3.02
N GLY A 17 -30.38 46.55 1.83
CA GLY A 17 -30.40 47.82 1.11
C GLY A 17 -29.82 49.08 1.77
N SER A 18 -28.49 49.19 1.91
CA SER A 18 -27.79 50.51 1.85
C SER A 18 -26.27 50.37 1.76
N ALA A 19 -25.75 50.02 0.59
CA ALA A 19 -24.32 50.03 0.29
C ALA A 19 -23.79 51.44 -0.08
N ASP A 20 -24.14 52.45 0.72
CA ASP A 20 -23.52 53.78 0.67
C ASP A 20 -23.66 54.53 2.01
N ALA A 21 -22.73 55.45 2.29
CA ALA A 21 -22.76 56.37 3.45
C ALA A 21 -22.80 55.77 4.88
N ARG A 22 -21.82 54.91 5.25
CA ARG A 22 -21.35 54.78 6.65
C ARG A 22 -19.82 54.85 6.79
N ALA A 23 -19.25 55.96 6.35
CA ALA A 23 -18.03 56.47 6.98
C ALA A 23 -18.38 57.04 8.38
N SER A 24 -17.37 57.10 9.26
CA SER A 24 -17.43 57.66 10.64
C SER A 24 -18.34 56.97 11.67
N SER A 25 -17.76 56.04 12.43
CA SER A 25 -18.20 55.74 13.81
C SER A 25 -17.01 55.31 14.70
N GLN A 26 -16.16 56.29 15.03
CA GLN A 26 -15.16 56.29 16.11
C GLN A 26 -14.05 55.22 16.11
N ASP A 27 -12.83 55.67 15.80
CA ASP A 27 -11.59 54.99 16.20
C ASP A 27 -11.49 54.83 17.73
N LEU A 28 -11.28 53.60 18.18
CA LEU A 28 -10.49 53.28 19.37
C LEU A 28 -9.44 52.26 18.92
N GLY A 29 -8.18 52.69 18.90
CA GLY A 29 -7.15 52.08 18.06
C GLY A 29 -6.79 50.64 18.42
N TYR A 30 -6.94 49.73 17.46
CA TYR A 30 -6.21 48.47 17.43
C TYR A 30 -4.78 48.75 16.97
N ASP A 31 -3.86 48.93 17.93
CA ASP A 31 -2.42 48.93 17.65
C ASP A 31 -1.90 47.47 17.68
N PRO A 32 -1.46 46.89 16.54
CA PRO A 32 -0.91 45.53 16.51
C PRO A 32 0.42 45.38 17.27
N ASN A 33 1.00 46.48 17.76
CA ASN A 33 2.18 46.50 18.62
C ASN A 33 1.84 46.50 20.13
N PHE A 34 0.57 46.75 20.50
CA PHE A 34 0.17 46.78 21.90
C PHE A 34 -0.04 45.36 22.45
N VAL A 35 0.77 44.98 23.44
CA VAL A 35 0.70 43.68 24.12
C VAL A 35 0.15 43.86 25.55
N PRO A 36 -1.08 43.42 25.84
CA PRO A 36 -1.63 43.49 27.20
C PRO A 36 -0.80 42.68 28.21
N ASP A 37 -0.72 43.11 29.47
CA ASP A 37 0.08 42.43 30.51
C ASP A 37 -0.33 40.97 30.74
N SER A 38 -1.60 40.63 30.52
CA SER A 38 -2.11 39.25 30.54
C SER A 38 -1.49 38.39 29.43
N VAL A 39 -1.34 38.92 28.22
CA VAL A 39 -0.68 38.26 27.09
C VAL A 39 0.82 38.17 27.31
N LYS A 40 1.44 39.26 27.77
CA LYS A 40 2.87 39.30 28.12
C LYS A 40 3.23 38.25 29.18
N SER A 41 2.40 38.13 30.23
CA SER A 41 2.56 37.09 31.24
C SER A 41 2.37 35.68 30.66
N PHE A 42 1.31 35.47 29.85
CA PHE A 42 1.05 34.19 29.17
C PHE A 42 2.23 33.74 28.31
N VAL A 43 2.75 34.62 27.45
CA VAL A 43 3.88 34.34 26.56
C VAL A 43 5.14 33.95 27.34
N VAL A 44 5.52 34.73 28.36
CA VAL A 44 6.74 34.48 29.14
C VAL A 44 6.65 33.16 29.92
N HIS A 45 5.48 32.78 30.42
CA HIS A 45 5.27 31.49 31.08
C HIS A 45 5.26 30.32 30.09
N LEU A 46 4.64 30.47 28.91
CA LEU A 46 4.63 29.44 27.87
C LEU A 46 6.05 29.16 27.35
N TYR A 47 6.82 30.20 27.07
CA TYR A 47 8.23 30.11 26.64
C TYR A 47 9.09 29.39 27.69
N ARG A 48 8.92 29.74 28.97
CA ARG A 48 9.60 29.05 30.08
C ARG A 48 9.26 27.56 30.10
N HIS A 49 7.97 27.21 30.11
CA HIS A 49 7.56 25.81 30.25
C HIS A 49 7.90 24.94 29.02
N ILE A 50 7.93 25.51 27.81
CA ILE A 50 8.46 24.83 26.60
C ILE A 50 9.96 24.51 26.77
N ARG A 51 10.77 25.44 27.29
CA ARG A 51 12.20 25.21 27.58
C ARG A 51 12.43 24.23 28.75
N GLU A 52 11.53 24.20 29.72
CA GLU A 52 11.51 23.23 30.83
C GLU A 52 10.94 21.85 30.45
N LYS A 53 10.37 21.70 29.22
CA LYS A 53 9.65 20.51 28.74
C LYS A 53 8.45 20.10 29.61
N ASN A 54 7.80 21.06 30.29
CA ASN A 54 6.66 20.77 31.17
C ASN A 54 5.36 20.62 30.37
N VAL A 55 5.15 19.44 29.77
CA VAL A 55 4.01 19.11 28.90
C VAL A 55 2.65 19.38 29.57
N TYR A 56 2.52 19.16 30.88
CA TYR A 56 1.27 19.37 31.60
C TYR A 56 0.86 20.85 31.62
N GLU A 57 1.77 21.74 32.03
CA GLU A 57 1.48 23.19 32.05
C GLU A 57 1.32 23.74 30.63
N ILE A 58 2.12 23.29 29.65
CA ILE A 58 1.94 23.68 28.23
C ILE A 58 0.53 23.30 27.75
N HIS A 59 0.03 22.11 28.08
CA HIS A 59 -1.32 21.67 27.71
C HIS A 59 -2.40 22.50 28.39
N GLN A 60 -2.28 22.76 29.70
CA GLN A 60 -3.23 23.59 30.44
C GLN A 60 -3.26 25.03 29.91
N MET A 61 -2.10 25.61 29.58
CA MET A 61 -1.99 26.94 28.98
C MET A 61 -2.59 26.98 27.57
N TYR A 62 -2.35 25.97 26.74
CA TYR A 62 -2.86 25.89 25.37
C TYR A 62 -4.38 25.67 25.31
N GLU A 63 -4.93 24.72 26.06
CA GLU A 63 -6.39 24.44 26.04
C GLU A 63 -7.19 25.50 26.82
N THR A 64 -6.74 25.88 28.02
CA THR A 64 -7.56 26.68 28.95
C THR A 64 -7.19 28.16 28.91
N SER A 65 -5.91 28.51 29.08
CA SER A 65 -5.52 29.92 29.21
C SER A 65 -5.60 30.68 27.88
N PHE A 66 -5.15 30.08 26.77
CA PHE A 66 -5.21 30.68 25.44
C PHE A 66 -6.66 30.91 24.98
N GLN A 67 -7.55 29.92 25.13
CA GLN A 67 -8.97 30.09 24.78
C GLN A 67 -9.64 31.15 25.67
N SER A 68 -9.40 31.13 26.99
CA SER A 68 -9.99 32.12 27.90
C SER A 68 -9.49 33.55 27.65
N LEU A 69 -8.24 33.73 27.24
CA LEU A 69 -7.72 35.05 26.81
C LEU A 69 -8.31 35.47 25.45
N SER A 70 -8.46 34.53 24.51
CA SER A 70 -9.10 34.77 23.21
C SER A 70 -10.55 35.22 23.36
N ASP A 71 -11.33 34.57 24.23
CA ASP A 71 -12.73 34.94 24.52
C ASP A 71 -12.87 36.31 25.19
N ARG A 72 -11.91 36.68 26.05
CA ARG A 72 -11.99 37.90 26.87
C ARG A 72 -11.43 39.16 26.20
N LEU A 73 -10.43 39.02 25.33
CA LEU A 73 -9.64 40.16 24.82
C LEU A 73 -9.52 40.21 23.29
N PHE A 74 -9.66 39.06 22.60
CA PHE A 74 -9.41 38.94 21.17
C PHE A 74 -10.56 38.27 20.42
N LYS A 75 -11.80 38.47 20.87
CA LYS A 75 -12.97 37.81 20.30
C LYS A 75 -13.16 38.19 18.82
N ASP A 76 -13.12 39.49 18.56
CA ASP A 76 -13.40 40.09 17.25
C ASP A 76 -12.14 40.77 16.64
N THR A 77 -10.97 40.52 17.24
CA THR A 77 -9.66 41.09 16.85
C THR A 77 -8.56 40.02 16.82
N PRO A 78 -7.48 40.18 16.03
CA PRO A 78 -6.33 39.28 16.10
C PRO A 78 -5.53 39.49 17.39
N TRP A 79 -4.86 38.44 17.87
CA TRP A 79 -3.82 38.56 18.92
C TRP A 79 -2.69 39.52 18.49
N PRO A 80 -1.85 40.02 19.41
CA PRO A 80 -0.74 40.91 19.07
C PRO A 80 0.24 40.28 18.06
N SER A 81 0.95 41.14 17.32
CA SER A 81 1.92 40.70 16.30
C SER A 81 3.12 39.97 16.91
N VAL A 82 3.75 39.09 16.12
CA VAL A 82 4.93 38.32 16.55
C VAL A 82 6.09 39.25 16.91
N ASP A 83 6.31 40.31 16.14
CA ASP A 83 7.41 41.27 16.31
C ASP A 83 7.30 42.06 17.64
N ALA A 84 6.08 42.39 18.05
CA ALA A 84 5.77 43.01 19.33
C ALA A 84 5.98 42.07 20.53
N VAL A 85 6.02 40.76 20.29
CA VAL A 85 6.09 39.71 21.32
C VAL A 85 7.49 39.09 21.42
N ALA A 86 8.24 38.99 20.31
CA ALA A 86 9.57 38.37 20.22
C ALA A 86 10.59 38.89 21.25
N HIS A 87 10.52 40.20 21.52
CA HIS A 87 11.34 40.90 22.51
C HIS A 87 11.20 40.38 23.96
N TYR A 88 10.11 39.66 24.28
CA TYR A 88 9.87 39.07 25.61
C TYR A 88 10.35 37.61 25.74
N VAL A 89 10.86 37.01 24.66
CA VAL A 89 11.22 35.58 24.55
C VAL A 89 12.59 35.38 23.91
N ASP A 90 13.55 36.25 24.26
CA ASP A 90 14.94 36.27 23.75
C ASP A 90 15.06 36.36 22.21
N ASN A 91 13.99 36.68 21.48
CA ASN A 91 13.82 36.49 20.03
C ASN A 91 14.06 35.04 19.55
N ASP A 92 13.68 34.04 20.36
CA ASP A 92 13.73 32.62 19.98
C ASP A 92 12.87 32.37 18.72
N HIS A 93 13.54 32.04 17.61
CA HIS A 93 12.93 31.82 16.31
C HIS A 93 11.92 30.66 16.31
N VAL A 94 12.18 29.59 17.06
CA VAL A 94 11.30 28.41 17.13
C VAL A 94 10.04 28.75 17.91
N PHE A 95 10.19 29.45 19.05
CA PHE A 95 9.03 29.95 19.79
C PHE A 95 8.21 30.95 18.97
N CYS A 96 8.86 31.85 18.21
CA CYS A 96 8.16 32.81 17.37
C CYS A 96 7.32 32.13 16.26
N LEU A 97 7.83 31.03 15.65
CA LEU A 97 7.06 30.22 14.69
C LEU A 97 5.86 29.51 15.35
N LEU A 98 6.01 28.99 16.58
CA LEU A 98 4.93 28.38 17.35
C LEU A 98 3.86 29.41 17.77
N TYR A 99 4.27 30.61 18.20
CA TYR A 99 3.33 31.69 18.52
C TYR A 99 2.56 32.16 17.27
N ARG A 100 3.26 32.28 16.13
CA ARG A 100 2.65 32.62 14.84
C ARG A 100 1.68 31.53 14.35
N GLU A 101 1.97 30.26 14.65
CA GLU A 101 1.07 29.11 14.38
C GLU A 101 -0.24 29.22 15.19
N MET A 102 -0.16 29.49 16.50
CA MET A 102 -1.33 29.76 17.35
C MET A 102 -2.12 31.01 16.89
N TRP A 103 -1.41 32.06 16.46
CA TRP A 103 -2.01 33.28 15.92
C TRP A 103 -2.83 33.01 14.66
N PHE A 104 -2.31 32.19 13.74
CA PHE A 104 -3.07 31.77 12.56
C PHE A 104 -4.25 30.86 12.90
N ARG A 105 -4.13 29.92 13.85
CA ARG A 105 -5.27 29.11 14.32
C ARG A 105 -6.40 29.99 14.86
N HIS A 106 -6.09 31.01 15.67
CA HIS A 106 -7.09 31.99 16.13
C HIS A 106 -7.75 32.75 14.97
N LEU A 107 -6.94 33.23 14.01
CA LEU A 107 -7.42 33.95 12.83
C LEU A 107 -8.38 33.10 11.97
N TYR A 108 -8.08 31.82 11.76
CA TYR A 108 -8.92 30.90 10.98
C TYR A 108 -10.15 30.37 11.75
N ALA A 109 -10.10 30.35 13.08
CA ALA A 109 -11.20 29.86 13.93
C ALA A 109 -12.26 30.92 14.26
N ARG A 110 -11.88 32.21 14.34
CA ARG A 110 -12.78 33.30 14.78
C ARG A 110 -12.98 34.43 13.76
N LEU A 111 -12.05 34.60 12.81
CA LEU A 111 -12.03 35.73 11.89
C LEU A 111 -12.03 35.24 10.42
N SER A 112 -12.05 36.18 9.47
CA SER A 112 -11.94 35.87 8.03
C SER A 112 -10.55 36.22 7.52
N PRO A 113 -9.63 35.25 7.32
CA PRO A 113 -8.27 35.54 6.87
C PRO A 113 -8.24 36.03 5.41
N THR A 114 -7.56 37.16 5.21
CA THR A 114 -7.29 37.78 3.90
C THR A 114 -6.37 36.91 3.03
N LEU A 115 -6.34 37.15 1.72
CA LEU A 115 -5.44 36.42 0.79
C LEU A 115 -3.97 36.48 1.23
N LYS A 116 -3.48 37.65 1.67
CA LYS A 116 -2.10 37.76 2.17
C LYS A 116 -1.87 36.90 3.40
N GLN A 117 -2.75 36.96 4.40
CA GLN A 117 -2.64 36.15 5.62
C GLN A 117 -2.68 34.64 5.34
N ARG A 118 -3.37 34.20 4.28
CA ARG A 118 -3.39 32.79 3.84
C ARG A 118 -2.06 32.35 3.20
N ILE A 119 -1.31 33.28 2.59
CA ILE A 119 0.04 33.02 2.07
C ILE A 119 1.06 33.09 3.23
N ASP A 120 0.94 34.12 4.07
CA ASP A 120 1.77 34.30 5.27
C ASP A 120 1.67 33.10 6.25
N SER A 121 0.57 32.32 6.22
CA SER A 121 0.40 31.10 7.01
C SER A 121 1.02 29.85 6.37
N TRP A 122 0.96 29.73 5.05
CA TRP A 122 1.70 28.69 4.29
C TRP A 122 3.20 28.79 4.58
N ASP A 123 3.76 29.99 4.47
CA ASP A 123 5.19 30.22 4.70
C ASP A 123 5.59 29.94 6.17
N ASN A 124 4.69 30.18 7.13
CA ASN A 124 4.92 29.82 8.53
C ASN A 124 4.98 28.30 8.74
N TYR A 125 4.02 27.53 8.20
CA TYR A 125 4.06 26.06 8.29
C TYR A 125 5.25 25.46 7.54
N CYS A 126 5.60 26.00 6.36
CA CYS A 126 6.81 25.61 5.64
C CYS A 126 8.06 25.81 6.49
N SER A 127 8.20 26.98 7.14
CA SER A 127 9.33 27.29 8.02
C SER A 127 9.36 26.38 9.25
N LEU A 128 8.22 26.20 9.93
CA LEU A 128 8.09 25.36 11.12
C LEU A 128 8.43 23.89 10.82
N PHE A 129 7.90 23.33 9.73
CA PHE A 129 8.21 21.96 9.33
C PHE A 129 9.65 21.82 8.81
N GLN A 130 10.23 22.83 8.12
CA GLN A 130 11.65 22.80 7.77
C GLN A 130 12.55 22.77 9.02
N VAL A 131 12.23 23.54 10.06
CA VAL A 131 12.93 23.50 11.36
C VAL A 131 12.79 22.12 12.03
N VAL A 132 11.61 21.50 11.99
CA VAL A 132 11.37 20.14 12.53
C VAL A 132 12.10 19.04 11.73
N LEU A 133 12.25 19.21 10.41
CA LEU A 133 12.86 18.22 9.51
C LEU A 133 14.41 18.27 9.47
N HIS A 134 15.01 19.41 9.85
CA HIS A 134 16.46 19.64 9.75
C HIS A 134 17.14 20.05 11.07
N GLY A 135 16.38 20.55 12.06
CA GLY A 135 16.90 20.99 13.34
C GLY A 135 16.77 19.94 14.44
N VAL A 136 17.69 19.97 15.41
CA VAL A 136 17.59 19.15 16.64
C VAL A 136 16.60 19.81 17.61
N VAL A 137 15.31 19.58 17.36
CA VAL A 137 14.21 20.16 18.15
C VAL A 137 14.19 19.56 19.57
N ASN A 138 14.81 20.26 20.52
CA ASN A 138 15.00 19.79 21.90
C ASN A 138 13.87 20.22 22.86
N MET A 139 12.62 20.12 22.43
CA MET A 139 11.42 20.41 23.23
C MET A 139 10.46 19.22 23.26
N GLN A 140 9.56 19.18 24.25
CA GLN A 140 8.39 18.29 24.26
C GLN A 140 7.12 19.15 24.19
N LEU A 141 6.16 18.77 23.36
CA LEU A 141 4.88 19.47 23.18
C LEU A 141 3.70 18.51 23.39
N PRO A 142 2.54 18.99 23.86
CA PRO A 142 1.36 18.14 24.03
C PRO A 142 0.87 17.55 22.71
N ASN A 143 0.53 16.26 22.70
CA ASN A 143 -0.01 15.56 21.54
C ASN A 143 -1.23 16.25 20.92
N GLN A 144 -2.07 16.93 21.73
CA GLN A 144 -3.19 17.74 21.25
C GLN A 144 -2.74 18.85 20.28
N TRP A 145 -1.75 19.65 20.68
CA TRP A 145 -1.22 20.73 19.83
C TRP A 145 -0.47 20.18 18.61
N LEU A 146 0.24 19.05 18.75
CA LEU A 146 0.89 18.38 17.61
C LEU A 146 -0.11 17.79 16.60
N TRP A 147 -1.25 17.27 17.06
CA TRP A 147 -2.37 16.92 16.18
C TRP A 147 -2.96 18.16 15.52
N ASP A 148 -3.26 19.19 16.31
CA ASP A 148 -3.88 20.42 15.82
C ASP A 148 -3.02 21.10 14.76
N MET A 149 -1.68 21.04 14.83
CA MET A 149 -0.77 21.54 13.79
C MET A 149 -1.01 20.85 12.44
N VAL A 150 -1.17 19.52 12.44
CA VAL A 150 -1.38 18.74 11.21
C VAL A 150 -2.81 18.91 10.69
N ASP A 151 -3.80 18.90 11.57
CA ASP A 151 -5.21 19.03 11.17
C ASP A 151 -5.55 20.46 10.72
N GLU A 152 -4.95 21.48 11.33
CA GLU A 152 -5.03 22.88 10.89
C GLU A 152 -4.26 23.07 9.56
N PHE A 153 -3.07 22.49 9.37
CA PHE A 153 -2.35 22.54 8.09
C PHE A 153 -3.22 21.99 6.93
N VAL A 154 -3.87 20.83 7.13
CA VAL A 154 -4.78 20.26 6.13
C VAL A 154 -6.09 21.07 6.00
N TYR A 155 -6.57 21.71 7.07
CA TYR A 155 -7.73 22.61 7.02
C TYR A 155 -7.44 23.93 6.28
N GLN A 156 -6.28 24.55 6.50
CA GLN A 156 -5.90 25.79 5.82
C GLN A 156 -5.67 25.55 4.32
N PHE A 157 -5.05 24.42 3.94
CA PHE A 157 -5.03 23.92 2.57
C PHE A 157 -6.43 23.80 1.97
N GLN A 158 -7.33 23.05 2.63
CA GLN A 158 -8.71 22.85 2.19
C GLN A 158 -9.49 24.18 2.06
N SER A 159 -9.29 25.09 3.01
CA SER A 159 -9.87 26.45 3.03
C SER A 159 -9.32 27.33 1.91
N PHE A 160 -8.02 27.21 1.58
CA PHE A 160 -7.40 27.92 0.46
C PHE A 160 -7.89 27.38 -0.88
N CYS A 161 -7.96 26.06 -1.09
CA CYS A 161 -8.55 25.48 -2.30
C CYS A 161 -10.01 25.96 -2.49
N GLN A 162 -10.80 25.95 -1.42
CA GLN A 162 -12.19 26.40 -1.46
C GLN A 162 -12.33 27.90 -1.74
N TYR A 163 -11.46 28.73 -1.13
CA TYR A 163 -11.38 30.16 -1.47
C TYR A 163 -10.94 30.36 -2.92
N ARG A 164 -9.87 29.70 -3.40
CA ARG A 164 -9.35 29.80 -4.78
C ARG A 164 -10.45 29.55 -5.80
N ALA A 165 -11.22 28.46 -5.64
CA ALA A 165 -12.28 28.06 -6.57
C ALA A 165 -13.60 28.88 -6.48
N LYS A 166 -13.81 29.72 -5.45
CA LYS A 166 -14.95 30.66 -5.39
C LYS A 166 -14.66 31.92 -6.24
N MET A 167 -14.96 31.86 -7.54
CA MET A 167 -14.70 32.99 -8.47
C MET A 167 -15.79 34.08 -8.47
N LYS A 168 -17.05 33.74 -8.17
CA LYS A 168 -18.24 34.62 -8.35
C LYS A 168 -18.16 36.00 -7.67
N ASN A 169 -17.41 36.14 -6.58
CA ASN A 169 -17.42 37.33 -5.71
C ASN A 169 -16.04 38.02 -5.61
N LYS A 170 -15.10 37.77 -6.53
CA LYS A 170 -13.71 38.30 -6.44
C LYS A 170 -13.47 39.49 -7.34
N THR A 171 -12.63 40.40 -6.87
CA THR A 171 -12.11 41.52 -7.66
C THR A 171 -11.01 41.07 -8.63
N GLU A 172 -10.82 41.82 -9.73
CA GLU A 172 -9.72 41.56 -10.68
C GLU A 172 -8.34 41.64 -10.01
N GLN A 173 -8.19 42.47 -8.97
CA GLN A 173 -6.96 42.59 -8.18
C GLN A 173 -6.67 41.34 -7.35
N GLU A 174 -7.68 40.74 -6.72
CA GLU A 174 -7.53 39.43 -6.05
C GLU A 174 -7.21 38.32 -7.04
N ILE A 175 -7.79 38.34 -8.25
CA ILE A 175 -7.51 37.36 -9.30
C ILE A 175 -6.06 37.50 -9.80
N ALA A 176 -5.55 38.72 -9.97
CA ALA A 176 -4.15 38.98 -10.30
C ALA A 176 -3.19 38.48 -9.21
N LEU A 177 -3.50 38.72 -7.93
CA LEU A 177 -2.73 38.20 -6.80
C LEU A 177 -2.77 36.67 -6.72
N LEU A 178 -3.92 36.03 -6.98
CA LEU A 178 -4.03 34.57 -7.03
C LEU A 178 -3.18 33.97 -8.17
N ARG A 179 -3.11 34.63 -9.33
CA ARG A 179 -2.19 34.24 -10.42
C ARG A 179 -0.70 34.40 -10.03
N GLN A 180 -0.37 35.39 -9.20
CA GLN A 180 1.00 35.60 -8.71
C GLN A 180 1.47 34.54 -7.68
N TYR A 181 0.55 34.05 -6.84
CA TYR A 181 0.86 33.18 -5.69
C TYR A 181 0.30 31.74 -5.78
N ASP A 182 0.05 31.21 -6.99
CA ASP A 182 -0.54 29.86 -7.18
C ASP A 182 0.34 28.69 -6.66
N GLN A 183 1.57 28.96 -6.25
CA GLN A 183 2.44 28.00 -5.57
C GLN A 183 2.14 27.85 -4.06
N ALA A 184 1.48 28.81 -3.42
CA ALA A 184 1.07 28.70 -2.03
C ALA A 184 -0.06 27.68 -1.87
N TRP A 185 0.00 26.84 -0.83
CA TRP A 185 -0.96 25.74 -0.59
C TRP A 185 -1.17 24.82 -1.80
N ASN A 186 -0.14 24.60 -2.63
CA ASN A 186 -0.24 23.66 -3.74
C ASN A 186 -0.29 22.19 -3.24
N VAL A 187 -0.99 21.32 -3.98
CA VAL A 187 -1.26 19.93 -3.58
C VAL A 187 0.04 19.15 -3.36
N TYR A 188 1.01 19.31 -4.26
CA TYR A 188 2.30 18.64 -4.21
C TYR A 188 3.12 19.05 -2.99
N GLY A 189 3.14 20.34 -2.62
CA GLY A 189 3.84 20.83 -1.44
C GLY A 189 3.25 20.28 -0.14
N VAL A 190 1.92 20.29 0.00
CA VAL A 190 1.22 19.72 1.17
C VAL A 190 1.53 18.23 1.32
N LEU A 191 1.44 17.45 0.24
CA LEU A 191 1.81 16.03 0.25
C LEU A 191 3.30 15.83 0.56
N ASN A 192 4.20 16.60 -0.06
CA ASN A 192 5.64 16.50 0.16
C ASN A 192 6.05 16.79 1.61
N PHE A 193 5.45 17.79 2.27
CA PHE A 193 5.76 18.09 3.68
C PHE A 193 5.26 16.98 4.63
N LEU A 194 4.03 16.49 4.44
CA LEU A 194 3.49 15.39 5.25
C LEU A 194 4.31 14.10 5.03
N GLN A 195 4.63 13.77 3.79
CA GLN A 195 5.46 12.60 3.46
C GLN A 195 6.88 12.74 4.03
N ALA A 196 7.50 13.92 3.95
CA ALA A 196 8.82 14.16 4.54
C ALA A 196 8.82 14.00 6.07
N LEU A 197 7.74 14.38 6.76
CA LEU A 197 7.58 14.14 8.20
C LEU A 197 7.45 12.65 8.52
N VAL A 198 6.72 11.87 7.71
CA VAL A 198 6.65 10.39 7.85
C VAL A 198 8.01 9.75 7.61
N GLU A 199 8.74 10.15 6.57
CA GLU A 199 10.04 9.57 6.22
C GLU A 199 11.14 9.95 7.23
N LYS A 200 11.26 11.22 7.61
CA LYS A 200 12.31 11.68 8.54
C LYS A 200 12.09 11.26 9.99
N SER A 201 10.85 11.03 10.40
CA SER A 201 10.54 10.50 11.74
C SER A 201 10.86 9.00 11.88
N MET A 202 11.08 8.29 10.77
CA MET A 202 11.25 6.82 10.72
C MET A 202 10.06 6.05 11.32
N ILE A 203 8.89 6.68 11.43
CA ILE A 203 7.76 6.18 12.24
C ILE A 203 7.25 4.81 11.79
N ILE A 204 7.33 4.49 10.50
CA ILE A 204 6.94 3.18 9.96
C ILE A 204 7.81 2.08 10.57
N GLN A 205 9.13 2.27 10.66
CA GLN A 205 10.05 1.29 11.24
C GLN A 205 9.88 1.15 12.76
N ILE A 206 9.51 2.23 13.45
CA ILE A 206 9.18 2.19 14.88
C ILE A 206 7.93 1.31 15.12
N LEU A 207 6.88 1.48 14.30
CA LEU A 207 5.65 0.67 14.39
C LEU A 207 5.84 -0.78 13.92
N GLU A 208 6.79 -1.05 13.03
CA GLU A 208 7.20 -2.41 12.66
C GLU A 208 7.93 -3.11 13.83
N ARG A 209 8.90 -2.44 14.46
CA ARG A 209 9.60 -2.96 15.66
C ARG A 209 8.70 -3.11 16.88
N GLU A 210 7.67 -2.29 17.02
CA GLU A 210 6.66 -2.43 18.07
C GLU A 210 5.82 -3.70 17.86
N LYS A 211 5.53 -4.11 16.62
CA LYS A 211 4.90 -5.41 16.30
C LYS A 211 5.84 -6.59 16.57
N GLU A 212 7.15 -6.39 16.48
CA GLU A 212 8.17 -7.36 16.91
C GLU A 212 8.43 -7.34 18.44
N GLY A 213 7.81 -6.43 19.19
CA GLY A 213 7.96 -6.29 20.64
C GLY A 213 9.28 -5.63 21.11
N LEU A 214 10.01 -4.98 20.20
CA LEU A 214 11.33 -4.39 20.45
C LEU A 214 11.28 -2.92 20.90
N GLU A 215 10.24 -2.18 20.55
CA GLU A 215 10.02 -0.78 20.95
C GLU A 215 8.60 -0.58 21.52
N GLN A 216 8.40 0.46 22.34
CA GLN A 216 7.12 0.80 23.00
C GLN A 216 6.77 2.27 22.72
N PHE A 217 6.19 2.53 21.56
CA PHE A 217 5.85 3.87 21.08
C PHE A 217 4.38 4.21 21.32
N THR A 218 3.45 3.31 20.95
CA THR A 218 2.02 3.49 21.27
C THR A 218 1.75 3.40 22.77
N ALA A 219 2.44 2.51 23.48
CA ALA A 219 2.28 2.33 24.93
C ALA A 219 2.78 3.52 25.79
N THR A 220 3.51 4.48 25.18
CA THR A 220 3.99 5.71 25.82
C THR A 220 3.29 6.98 25.29
N ASP A 221 2.22 6.82 24.50
CA ASP A 221 1.60 7.91 23.72
C ASP A 221 2.62 8.70 22.87
N GLY A 222 3.73 8.07 22.48
CA GLY A 222 4.83 8.68 21.74
C GLY A 222 5.74 9.62 22.55
N TYR A 223 5.57 9.72 23.88
CA TYR A 223 6.44 10.52 24.75
C TYR A 223 7.72 9.78 25.14
N ASP A 224 8.85 10.50 25.14
CA ASP A 224 10.13 9.98 25.61
C ASP A 224 10.39 10.40 27.07
N TYR A 225 10.05 9.51 28.00
CA TYR A 225 10.25 9.70 29.44
C TYR A 225 11.74 9.73 29.85
N ASN A 226 12.68 9.40 28.97
CA ASN A 226 14.12 9.60 29.21
C ASN A 226 14.59 11.02 28.84
N GLY A 227 13.69 11.91 28.43
CA GLY A 227 13.95 13.33 28.20
C GLY A 227 14.23 13.74 26.76
N GLY A 228 14.07 12.84 25.78
CA GLY A 228 14.12 13.16 24.35
C GLY A 228 12.96 14.05 23.87
N SER A 229 12.80 14.22 22.56
CA SER A 229 11.67 14.96 21.98
C SER A 229 10.63 14.01 21.39
N ASN A 230 9.35 14.24 21.68
CA ASN A 230 8.23 13.57 21.02
C ASN A 230 7.89 14.19 19.66
N VAL A 231 8.26 15.46 19.43
CA VAL A 231 7.72 16.33 18.36
C VAL A 231 7.83 15.72 16.97
N LEU A 232 9.04 15.33 16.53
CA LEU A 232 9.23 14.77 15.18
C LEU A 232 8.52 13.40 15.02
N LYS A 233 8.58 12.53 16.04
CA LYS A 233 7.96 11.19 15.98
C LYS A 233 6.42 11.28 15.93
N VAL A 234 5.83 12.10 16.79
CA VAL A 234 4.38 12.28 16.90
C VAL A 234 3.82 13.09 15.71
N LEU A 235 4.54 14.10 15.20
CA LEU A 235 4.16 14.77 13.94
C LEU A 235 4.24 13.83 12.74
N GLY A 236 5.26 12.96 12.66
CA GLY A 236 5.32 11.91 11.64
C GLY A 236 4.14 10.94 11.73
N TYR A 237 3.78 10.52 12.95
CA TYR A 237 2.62 9.66 13.19
C TYR A 237 1.29 10.33 12.77
N PHE A 238 1.02 11.56 13.20
CA PHE A 238 -0.17 12.30 12.79
C PHE A 238 -0.14 12.68 11.29
N SER A 239 1.03 12.82 10.67
CA SER A 239 1.13 13.07 9.23
C SER A 239 0.61 11.90 8.39
N MET A 240 0.66 10.65 8.87
CA MET A 240 -0.01 9.53 8.19
C MET A 240 -1.55 9.69 8.17
N VAL A 241 -2.13 10.20 9.26
CA VAL A 241 -3.56 10.55 9.33
C VAL A 241 -3.88 11.77 8.46
N GLY A 242 -2.98 12.77 8.43
CA GLY A 242 -3.05 13.92 7.53
C GLY A 242 -3.05 13.52 6.05
N LEU A 243 -2.18 12.60 5.65
CA LEU A 243 -2.13 12.02 4.30
C LEU A 243 -3.45 11.31 3.95
N LEU A 244 -3.98 10.45 4.83
CA LEU A 244 -5.30 9.83 4.64
C LEU A 244 -6.39 10.90 4.42
N ARG A 245 -6.42 11.97 5.23
CA ARG A 245 -7.37 13.08 5.06
C ARG A 245 -7.19 13.76 3.70
N VAL A 246 -5.98 14.13 3.30
CA VAL A 246 -5.70 14.78 2.00
C VAL A 246 -6.09 13.88 0.83
N HIS A 247 -5.71 12.60 0.84
CA HIS A 247 -6.07 11.65 -0.21
C HIS A 247 -7.60 11.43 -0.31
N CYS A 248 -8.31 11.36 0.82
CA CYS A 248 -9.78 11.32 0.81
C CYS A 248 -10.44 12.61 0.30
N LEU A 249 -9.83 13.79 0.50
CA LEU A 249 -10.32 15.06 -0.06
C LEU A 249 -10.09 15.18 -1.57
N LEU A 250 -9.05 14.53 -2.09
CA LEU A 250 -8.74 14.42 -3.52
C LEU A 250 -9.51 13.28 -4.23
N GLY A 251 -10.04 12.32 -3.48
CA GLY A 251 -10.77 11.16 -4.00
C GLY A 251 -9.92 9.90 -4.29
N ASP A 252 -8.65 9.87 -3.86
CA ASP A 252 -7.80 8.67 -3.94
C ASP A 252 -7.88 7.86 -2.64
N TYR A 253 -8.98 7.12 -2.50
CA TYR A 253 -9.22 6.29 -1.32
C TYR A 253 -8.19 5.15 -1.16
N HIS A 254 -7.61 4.65 -2.26
CA HIS A 254 -6.70 3.52 -2.21
C HIS A 254 -5.32 3.91 -1.65
N THR A 255 -4.73 5.01 -2.12
CA THR A 255 -3.48 5.52 -1.55
C THR A 255 -3.69 6.02 -0.13
N GLY A 256 -4.83 6.67 0.16
CA GLY A 256 -5.19 7.10 1.52
C GLY A 256 -5.22 5.94 2.53
N LEU A 257 -5.83 4.80 2.18
CA LEU A 257 -5.79 3.60 3.04
C LEU A 257 -4.38 3.03 3.18
N LYS A 258 -3.57 3.02 2.11
CA LYS A 258 -2.19 2.53 2.15
C LYS A 258 -1.31 3.36 3.10
N CYS A 259 -1.49 4.67 3.17
CA CYS A 259 -0.79 5.53 4.12
C CYS A 259 -1.06 5.16 5.59
N LEU A 260 -2.21 4.55 5.91
CA LEU A 260 -2.57 4.15 7.27
C LEU A 260 -2.22 2.68 7.59
N GLN A 261 -1.83 1.86 6.59
CA GLN A 261 -1.50 0.44 6.75
C GLN A 261 -0.46 0.10 7.85
N PRO A 262 0.55 0.96 8.17
CA PRO A 262 1.44 0.71 9.30
C PRO A 262 0.75 0.71 10.67
N ILE A 263 -0.33 1.48 10.85
CA ILE A 263 -1.06 1.63 12.12
C ILE A 263 -2.10 0.51 12.26
N ASP A 264 -2.09 -0.20 13.39
CA ASP A 264 -3.17 -1.14 13.73
C ASP A 264 -4.38 -0.41 14.33
N ILE A 265 -5.41 -0.21 13.50
CA ILE A 265 -6.68 0.46 13.84
C ILE A 265 -7.58 -0.42 14.74
N THR A 266 -7.20 -1.69 14.97
CA THR A 266 -7.90 -2.59 15.89
C THR A 266 -7.44 -2.43 17.35
N GLN A 267 -6.27 -1.81 17.57
CA GLN A 267 -5.66 -1.58 18.88
C GLN A 267 -5.72 -0.09 19.28
N GLN A 268 -5.35 0.21 20.53
CA GLN A 268 -5.20 1.60 20.98
C GLN A 268 -3.82 2.11 20.61
N GLY A 269 -3.75 3.07 19.68
CA GLY A 269 -2.52 3.77 19.29
C GLY A 269 -2.57 5.26 19.64
N VAL A 270 -1.49 6.00 19.35
CA VAL A 270 -1.36 7.44 19.70
C VAL A 270 -2.51 8.31 19.14
N TYR A 271 -3.10 7.92 18.01
CA TYR A 271 -4.31 8.58 17.45
C TYR A 271 -5.55 8.51 18.35
N THR A 272 -5.59 7.60 19.34
CA THR A 272 -6.67 7.47 20.32
C THR A 272 -6.48 8.35 21.55
N SER A 273 -5.26 8.86 21.79
CA SER A 273 -4.96 9.81 22.88
C SER A 273 -5.60 11.19 22.65
N VAL A 274 -5.75 11.60 21.38
CA VAL A 274 -6.35 12.86 20.96
C VAL A 274 -7.70 12.61 20.30
N ILE A 275 -8.77 13.16 20.89
CA ILE A 275 -10.16 12.90 20.47
C ILE A 275 -10.42 13.35 19.02
N GLY A 276 -9.90 14.53 18.64
CA GLY A 276 -9.96 15.05 17.27
C GLY A 276 -9.29 14.11 16.26
N SER A 277 -8.12 13.57 16.60
CA SER A 277 -7.40 12.58 15.79
C SER A 277 -8.19 11.28 15.67
N HIS A 278 -8.74 10.77 16.78
CA HIS A 278 -9.49 9.50 16.81
C HIS A 278 -10.72 9.56 15.89
N ILE A 279 -11.52 10.63 16.02
CA ILE A 279 -12.72 10.85 15.19
C ILE A 279 -12.34 11.07 13.73
N THR A 280 -11.33 11.90 13.46
CA THR A 280 -10.91 12.26 12.09
C THR A 280 -10.31 11.07 11.35
N THR A 281 -9.53 10.23 12.03
CA THR A 281 -8.97 8.99 11.48
C THR A 281 -10.08 8.04 11.06
N ILE A 282 -11.00 7.71 11.98
CA ILE A 282 -12.06 6.73 11.70
C ILE A 282 -13.08 7.27 10.70
N TYR A 283 -13.40 8.56 10.72
CA TYR A 283 -14.28 9.17 9.71
C TYR A 283 -13.73 9.01 8.29
N HIS A 284 -12.47 9.37 8.05
CA HIS A 284 -11.87 9.25 6.71
C HIS A 284 -11.56 7.80 6.32
N TYR A 285 -11.15 6.95 7.27
CA TYR A 285 -10.93 5.52 7.02
C TYR A 285 -12.24 4.78 6.67
N GLY A 286 -13.31 5.03 7.43
CA GLY A 286 -14.64 4.48 7.16
C GLY A 286 -15.21 4.97 5.82
N PHE A 287 -15.02 6.25 5.50
CA PHE A 287 -15.45 6.81 4.21
C PHE A 287 -14.66 6.23 3.02
N ALA A 288 -13.34 6.07 3.14
CA ALA A 288 -12.53 5.42 2.12
C ALA A 288 -12.96 3.96 1.89
N ASN A 289 -13.22 3.20 2.95
CA ASN A 289 -13.73 1.84 2.85
C ASN A 289 -15.14 1.76 2.23
N LEU A 290 -16.03 2.72 2.52
CA LEU A 290 -17.35 2.85 1.86
C LEU A 290 -17.17 3.01 0.34
N MET A 291 -16.34 3.97 -0.10
CA MET A 291 -16.10 4.24 -1.52
C MET A 291 -15.36 3.09 -2.24
N LEU A 292 -14.65 2.23 -1.51
CA LEU A 292 -13.97 1.02 -2.01
C LEU A 292 -14.81 -0.27 -1.85
N ARG A 293 -16.13 -0.19 -1.63
CA ARG A 293 -17.06 -1.31 -1.42
C ARG A 293 -16.76 -2.22 -0.20
N ARG A 294 -15.84 -1.81 0.69
CA ARG A 294 -15.50 -2.49 1.95
C ARG A 294 -16.49 -2.12 3.07
N TYR A 295 -17.80 -2.26 2.78
CA TYR A 295 -18.88 -1.81 3.67
C TYR A 295 -18.85 -2.48 5.05
N VAL A 296 -18.45 -3.76 5.12
CA VAL A 296 -18.40 -4.52 6.38
C VAL A 296 -17.45 -3.87 7.39
N ASP A 297 -16.30 -3.39 6.91
CA ASP A 297 -15.30 -2.74 7.76
C ASP A 297 -15.67 -1.29 8.06
N ALA A 298 -16.24 -0.56 7.10
CA ALA A 298 -16.84 0.75 7.37
C ALA A 298 -17.90 0.67 8.49
N ILE A 299 -18.79 -0.34 8.47
CA ILE A 299 -19.80 -0.57 9.52
C ILE A 299 -19.15 -0.84 10.89
N ARG A 300 -18.10 -1.67 10.94
CA ARG A 300 -17.36 -1.97 12.18
C ARG A 300 -16.75 -0.71 12.79
N GLU A 301 -16.04 0.07 11.99
CA GLU A 301 -15.32 1.25 12.47
C GLU A 301 -16.25 2.40 12.83
N PHE A 302 -17.30 2.67 12.03
CA PHE A 302 -18.34 3.63 12.41
C PHE A 302 -19.04 3.22 13.71
N ASN A 303 -19.35 1.94 13.92
CA ASN A 303 -19.92 1.46 15.18
C ASN A 303 -18.97 1.70 16.38
N LYS A 304 -17.66 1.42 16.25
CA LYS A 304 -16.67 1.69 17.31
C LYS A 304 -16.66 3.17 17.74
N ILE A 305 -16.56 4.10 16.78
CA ILE A 305 -16.41 5.53 17.10
C ILE A 305 -17.72 6.15 17.61
N LEU A 306 -18.88 5.74 17.09
CA LEU A 306 -20.18 6.18 17.60
C LEU A 306 -20.41 5.71 19.04
N LEU A 307 -19.97 4.49 19.39
CA LEU A 307 -19.96 4.00 20.77
C LEU A 307 -18.99 4.76 21.68
N TYR A 308 -17.82 5.14 21.17
CA TYR A 308 -16.86 5.96 21.90
C TYR A 308 -17.45 7.34 22.21
N ILE A 309 -17.94 8.06 21.18
CA ILE A 309 -18.58 9.38 21.34
C ILE A 309 -19.78 9.30 22.29
N TYR A 310 -20.62 8.27 22.17
CA TYR A 310 -21.76 8.08 23.08
C TYR A 310 -21.33 7.94 24.55
N LYS A 311 -20.24 7.20 24.82
CA LYS A 311 -19.70 7.00 26.17
C LYS A 311 -19.00 8.25 26.71
N THR A 312 -18.33 9.03 25.87
CA THR A 312 -17.57 10.23 26.30
C THR A 312 -18.39 11.51 26.31
N LYS A 313 -19.57 11.54 25.67
CA LYS A 313 -20.44 12.74 25.49
C LYS A 313 -20.64 13.61 26.74
N GLN A 314 -20.70 13.03 27.93
CA GLN A 314 -20.91 13.77 29.19
C GLN A 314 -19.69 14.62 29.60
N TYR A 315 -18.47 14.17 29.30
CA TYR A 315 -17.24 14.87 29.69
C TYR A 315 -16.94 16.07 28.78
N HIS A 316 -17.37 16.02 27.53
CA HIS A 316 -16.95 17.00 26.51
C HIS A 316 -17.90 18.17 26.28
N GLN A 317 -19.04 18.25 26.98
CA GLN A 317 -19.99 19.39 26.87
C GLN A 317 -19.38 20.77 27.18
N LYS A 318 -18.17 20.80 27.77
CA LYS A 318 -17.41 22.02 28.13
C LYS A 318 -16.25 22.33 27.17
N SER A 319 -16.00 21.49 26.16
CA SER A 319 -14.92 21.71 25.18
C SER A 319 -15.42 22.56 24.01
N PRO A 320 -14.63 23.53 23.51
CA PRO A 320 -14.99 24.30 22.31
C PRO A 320 -15.09 23.41 21.05
N GLN A 321 -14.50 22.21 21.04
CA GLN A 321 -14.59 21.26 19.93
C GLN A 321 -15.92 20.47 19.90
N TYR A 322 -16.76 20.57 20.94
CA TYR A 322 -17.95 19.72 21.12
C TYR A 322 -18.97 19.80 19.98
N GLU A 323 -19.22 20.98 19.42
CA GLU A 323 -20.16 21.15 18.30
C GLU A 323 -19.65 20.49 17.01
N GLN A 324 -18.34 20.58 16.75
CA GLN A 324 -17.71 19.93 15.60
C GLN A 324 -17.76 18.40 15.73
N ILE A 325 -17.53 17.90 16.96
CA ILE A 325 -17.68 16.48 17.32
C ILE A 325 -19.13 16.01 17.12
N LEU A 326 -20.13 16.79 17.53
CA LEU A 326 -21.54 16.49 17.29
C LEU A 326 -21.88 16.44 15.80
N LYS A 327 -21.43 17.44 15.01
CA LYS A 327 -21.65 17.46 13.56
C LYS A 327 -21.01 16.25 12.87
N LYS A 328 -19.79 15.86 13.26
CA LYS A 328 -19.13 14.65 12.76
C LYS A 328 -19.83 13.36 13.19
N ASN A 329 -20.34 13.29 14.42
CA ASN A 329 -21.14 12.17 14.90
C ASN A 329 -22.40 11.98 14.07
N GLU A 330 -23.13 13.05 13.70
CA GLU A 330 -24.31 12.95 12.84
C GLU A 330 -23.96 12.56 11.39
N GLN A 331 -22.88 13.10 10.82
CA GLN A 331 -22.39 12.63 9.52
C GLN A 331 -22.06 11.12 9.56
N MET A 332 -21.44 10.61 10.62
CA MET A 332 -21.15 9.18 10.75
C MET A 332 -22.39 8.30 10.91
N TYR A 333 -23.46 8.77 11.57
CA TYR A 333 -24.75 8.07 11.57
C TYR A 333 -25.37 8.01 10.16
N ALA A 334 -25.27 9.06 9.36
CA ALA A 334 -25.74 9.06 7.97
C ALA A 334 -24.91 8.12 7.06
N LEU A 335 -23.58 8.11 7.18
CA LEU A 335 -22.72 7.13 6.47
C LEU A 335 -23.03 5.69 6.89
N LEU A 336 -23.28 5.45 8.18
CA LEU A 336 -23.68 4.12 8.68
C LEU A 336 -25.05 3.70 8.14
N ALA A 337 -26.00 4.63 8.00
CA ALA A 337 -27.30 4.36 7.37
C ALA A 337 -27.16 3.92 5.90
N ILE A 338 -26.31 4.61 5.13
CA ILE A 338 -25.96 4.25 3.74
C ILE A 338 -25.29 2.87 3.66
N CYS A 339 -24.30 2.61 4.51
CA CYS A 339 -23.62 1.31 4.53
C CYS A 339 -24.59 0.15 4.85
N LEU A 340 -25.57 0.36 5.73
CA LEU A 340 -26.53 -0.66 6.15
C LEU A 340 -27.74 -0.82 5.21
N SER A 341 -28.11 0.19 4.41
CA SER A 341 -29.10 0.00 3.34
C SER A 341 -28.51 -0.83 2.19
N LEU A 342 -27.28 -0.52 1.80
CA LEU A 342 -26.51 -1.27 0.80
C LEU A 342 -26.11 -2.67 1.30
N CYS A 343 -25.61 -2.80 2.52
CA CYS A 343 -25.13 -4.05 3.12
C CYS A 343 -25.66 -4.23 4.57
N PRO A 344 -26.82 -4.89 4.78
CA PRO A 344 -27.54 -4.92 6.06
C PRO A 344 -26.94 -5.91 7.09
N GLN A 345 -25.66 -5.73 7.41
CA GLN A 345 -24.89 -6.53 8.36
C GLN A 345 -25.12 -6.05 9.81
N VAL A 346 -26.39 -5.91 10.23
CA VAL A 346 -26.81 -5.39 11.55
C VAL A 346 -26.14 -6.13 12.73
N LYS A 347 -25.73 -7.38 12.51
CA LYS A 347 -24.91 -8.22 13.43
C LYS A 347 -23.56 -7.62 13.86
N HIS A 348 -23.11 -6.53 13.23
CA HIS A 348 -21.88 -5.80 13.56
C HIS A 348 -22.11 -4.45 14.26
N VAL A 349 -23.36 -4.10 14.56
CA VAL A 349 -23.73 -2.83 15.23
C VAL A 349 -24.22 -3.14 16.65
N GLU A 350 -23.77 -2.39 17.66
CA GLU A 350 -24.30 -2.53 19.01
C GLU A 350 -25.72 -1.95 19.14
N GLU A 351 -26.53 -2.52 20.02
CA GLU A 351 -27.96 -2.21 20.15
C GLU A 351 -28.25 -0.74 20.43
N THR A 352 -27.37 -0.07 21.18
CA THR A 352 -27.44 1.37 21.51
C THR A 352 -27.31 2.27 20.26
N VAL A 353 -26.31 2.01 19.42
CA VAL A 353 -26.09 2.71 18.13
C VAL A 353 -27.23 2.38 17.17
N ASN A 354 -27.63 1.10 17.09
CA ASN A 354 -28.74 0.66 16.25
C ASN A 354 -30.09 1.28 16.68
N SER A 355 -30.27 1.59 17.96
CA SER A 355 -31.46 2.32 18.44
C SER A 355 -31.48 3.76 17.90
N GLN A 356 -30.42 4.54 18.15
CA GLN A 356 -30.30 5.94 17.69
C GLN A 356 -30.31 6.06 16.15
N LEU A 357 -29.73 5.10 15.45
CA LEU A 357 -29.77 5.01 14.00
C LEU A 357 -31.20 4.83 13.48
N ARG A 358 -31.99 3.94 14.08
CA ARG A 358 -33.39 3.71 13.69
C ARG A 358 -34.30 4.87 14.07
N GLU A 359 -34.05 5.52 15.20
CA GLU A 359 -34.74 6.74 15.64
C GLU A 359 -34.55 7.90 14.65
N LYS A 360 -33.33 8.14 14.15
CA LYS A 360 -33.03 9.25 13.22
C LYS A 360 -33.25 8.94 11.74
N TYR A 361 -32.91 7.73 11.30
CA TYR A 361 -32.83 7.37 9.88
C TYR A 361 -33.64 6.14 9.49
N GLY A 362 -34.38 5.51 10.42
CA GLY A 362 -35.08 4.24 10.17
C GLY A 362 -36.04 4.26 8.98
N GLU A 363 -36.87 5.29 8.86
CA GLU A 363 -37.74 5.45 7.67
C GLU A 363 -36.94 5.63 6.37
N LYS A 364 -35.90 6.48 6.40
CA LYS A 364 -35.05 6.72 5.22
C LYS A 364 -34.32 5.45 4.79
N MET A 365 -33.85 4.63 5.73
CA MET A 365 -33.23 3.33 5.46
C MET A 365 -34.21 2.32 4.82
N ILE A 366 -35.47 2.31 5.25
CA ILE A 366 -36.51 1.45 4.64
C ILE A 366 -36.83 1.90 3.20
N ARG A 367 -36.87 3.22 2.94
CA ARG A 367 -37.08 3.76 1.58
C ARG A 367 -35.86 3.52 0.68
N MET A 368 -34.63 3.72 1.18
CA MET A 368 -33.36 3.43 0.48
C MET A 368 -33.15 1.96 0.08
N GLN A 369 -33.97 1.02 0.57
CA GLN A 369 -33.93 -0.38 0.17
C GLN A 369 -34.92 -0.74 -0.96
N ARG A 370 -35.72 0.23 -1.43
CA ARG A 370 -36.71 0.04 -2.50
C ARG A 370 -36.12 0.13 -3.91
N TYR A 371 -36.92 -0.30 -4.87
CA TYR A 371 -36.64 -0.25 -6.31
C TYR A 371 -37.44 0.90 -6.94
N ASP A 372 -37.13 2.14 -6.53
CA ASP A 372 -37.76 3.37 -7.00
C ASP A 372 -36.74 4.51 -7.18
N ASP A 373 -37.15 5.59 -7.84
CA ASP A 373 -36.32 6.79 -8.02
C ASP A 373 -36.25 7.64 -6.73
N GLU A 374 -37.20 7.48 -5.79
CA GLU A 374 -37.15 8.12 -4.47
C GLU A 374 -35.91 7.68 -3.68
N ALA A 375 -35.54 6.39 -3.74
CA ALA A 375 -34.34 5.87 -3.11
C ALA A 375 -33.07 6.64 -3.54
N PHE A 376 -32.91 6.97 -4.83
CA PHE A 376 -31.76 7.74 -5.31
C PHE A 376 -31.70 9.15 -4.71
N SER A 377 -32.84 9.83 -4.58
CA SER A 377 -32.90 11.16 -3.97
C SER A 377 -32.49 11.14 -2.49
N ILE A 378 -32.76 10.04 -1.77
CA ILE A 378 -32.36 9.88 -0.36
C ILE A 378 -30.87 9.53 -0.24
N TYR A 379 -30.32 8.72 -1.16
CA TYR A 379 -28.87 8.48 -1.23
C TYR A 379 -28.09 9.77 -1.55
N ASP A 380 -28.60 10.62 -2.45
CA ASP A 380 -28.02 11.93 -2.76
C ASP A 380 -28.07 12.87 -1.54
N GLU A 381 -29.23 13.03 -0.91
CA GLU A 381 -29.39 13.86 0.31
C GLU A 381 -28.42 13.46 1.43
N LEU A 382 -28.36 12.15 1.76
CA LEU A 382 -27.50 11.67 2.83
C LEU A 382 -26.01 11.71 2.48
N PHE A 383 -25.63 11.49 1.21
CA PHE A 383 -24.24 11.64 0.77
C PHE A 383 -23.82 13.12 0.77
N SER A 384 -24.67 14.02 0.26
CA SER A 384 -24.49 15.48 0.27
C SER A 384 -24.21 15.99 1.69
N TYR A 385 -25.00 15.54 2.67
CA TYR A 385 -24.82 15.91 4.08
C TYR A 385 -23.55 15.31 4.72
N ALA A 386 -23.19 14.08 4.38
CA ALA A 386 -22.25 13.28 5.18
C ALA A 386 -20.82 13.16 4.62
N CYS A 387 -20.62 13.41 3.32
CA CYS A 387 -19.31 13.28 2.67
C CYS A 387 -18.27 14.32 3.15
N PRO A 388 -16.96 14.07 2.91
CA PRO A 388 -15.93 15.09 3.03
C PRO A 388 -16.17 16.23 2.02
N LYS A 389 -15.84 17.48 2.40
CA LYS A 389 -15.84 18.61 1.45
C LYS A 389 -14.66 18.50 0.49
N PHE A 390 -14.82 17.70 -0.57
CA PHE A 390 -13.82 17.43 -1.61
C PHE A 390 -13.21 18.70 -2.21
N ILE A 391 -12.00 18.59 -2.75
CA ILE A 391 -11.24 19.71 -3.31
C ILE A 391 -10.80 19.42 -4.75
N THR A 392 -10.82 20.45 -5.59
CA THR A 392 -10.26 20.39 -6.95
C THR A 392 -8.76 20.69 -6.86
N PRO A 393 -7.85 19.77 -7.29
CA PRO A 393 -6.41 19.94 -7.12
C PRO A 393 -5.82 21.06 -7.98
N SER A 394 -6.29 21.18 -9.23
CA SER A 394 -5.85 22.19 -10.18
C SER A 394 -6.25 23.62 -9.77
N ALA A 395 -5.52 24.61 -10.26
CA ALA A 395 -6.03 25.98 -10.30
C ALA A 395 -7.27 26.05 -11.22
N PRO A 396 -8.27 26.89 -10.90
CA PRO A 396 -9.38 27.15 -11.81
C PRO A 396 -8.89 27.85 -13.08
N SER A 397 -9.56 27.64 -14.23
CA SER A 397 -9.30 28.47 -15.40
C SER A 397 -9.70 29.91 -15.09
N PHE A 398 -8.75 30.84 -15.20
CA PHE A 398 -9.00 32.27 -14.97
C PHE A 398 -9.46 32.99 -16.26
N GLU A 399 -9.88 32.25 -17.29
CA GLU A 399 -10.26 32.76 -18.61
C GLU A 399 -11.71 32.36 -19.00
N GLU A 400 -12.30 31.40 -18.29
CA GLU A 400 -13.68 30.96 -18.49
C GLU A 400 -14.69 31.72 -17.60
N PRO A 401 -16.00 31.76 -17.96
CA PRO A 401 -17.02 32.42 -17.16
C PRO A 401 -17.19 31.86 -15.74
N LEU A 402 -17.80 32.67 -14.86
CA LEU A 402 -17.87 32.52 -13.39
C LEU A 402 -18.58 31.25 -12.85
N VAL A 403 -18.07 30.05 -13.16
CA VAL A 403 -18.50 28.77 -12.59
C VAL A 403 -17.80 28.52 -11.25
N ASN A 404 -18.53 27.95 -10.29
CA ASN A 404 -18.01 27.62 -8.96
C ASN A 404 -17.36 26.22 -8.97
N TYR A 405 -16.10 26.14 -9.39
CA TYR A 405 -15.30 24.90 -9.52
C TYR A 405 -15.21 24.03 -8.25
N ASN A 406 -15.66 24.53 -7.08
CA ASN A 406 -15.85 23.73 -5.87
C ASN A 406 -16.88 22.60 -6.05
N GLN A 407 -17.94 22.84 -6.83
CA GLN A 407 -19.00 21.85 -6.97
C GLN A 407 -18.60 20.69 -7.87
N ASP A 408 -17.57 20.82 -8.72
CA ASP A 408 -17.27 19.81 -9.73
C ASP A 408 -16.53 18.59 -9.17
N ALA A 409 -15.60 18.78 -8.22
CA ALA A 409 -15.04 17.68 -7.44
C ALA A 409 -16.12 16.94 -6.64
N TYR A 410 -17.07 17.67 -6.05
CA TYR A 410 -18.22 17.10 -5.35
C TYR A 410 -19.13 16.29 -6.30
N ARG A 411 -19.58 16.89 -7.39
CA ARG A 411 -20.44 16.27 -8.42
C ARG A 411 -19.81 15.02 -9.02
N LEU A 412 -18.50 15.00 -9.21
CA LEU A 412 -17.77 13.81 -9.69
C LEU A 412 -17.87 12.65 -8.70
N GLN A 413 -17.56 12.89 -7.42
CA GLN A 413 -17.62 11.85 -6.38
C GLN A 413 -19.06 11.38 -6.12
N LEU A 414 -20.04 12.30 -6.08
CA LEU A 414 -21.46 11.97 -6.00
C LEU A 414 -21.90 11.11 -7.20
N LYS A 415 -21.52 11.48 -8.43
CA LYS A 415 -21.87 10.73 -9.64
C LYS A 415 -21.30 9.31 -9.63
N LEU A 416 -20.07 9.14 -9.15
CA LEU A 416 -19.44 7.81 -8.99
C LEU A 416 -20.18 6.98 -7.93
N PHE A 417 -20.54 7.58 -6.78
CA PHE A 417 -21.31 6.94 -5.72
C PHE A 417 -22.72 6.53 -6.18
N LEU A 418 -23.50 7.44 -6.77
CA LEU A 418 -24.86 7.15 -7.25
C LEU A 418 -24.86 6.11 -8.40
N TYR A 419 -23.81 6.09 -9.24
CA TYR A 419 -23.63 5.04 -10.24
C TYR A 419 -23.41 3.66 -9.58
N GLU A 420 -22.64 3.59 -8.50
CA GLU A 420 -22.47 2.36 -7.72
C GLU A 420 -23.75 1.92 -7.02
N VAL A 421 -24.50 2.85 -6.40
CA VAL A 421 -25.83 2.58 -5.83
C VAL A 421 -26.76 1.97 -6.89
N LYS A 422 -26.80 2.54 -8.10
CA LYS A 422 -27.60 2.02 -9.22
C LYS A 422 -27.15 0.63 -9.65
N GLN A 423 -25.84 0.38 -9.65
CA GLN A 423 -25.25 -0.94 -9.92
C GLN A 423 -25.49 -1.99 -8.81
N GLN A 424 -25.93 -1.59 -7.61
CA GLN A 424 -26.25 -2.47 -6.49
C GLN A 424 -27.77 -2.61 -6.23
N GLN A 425 -28.62 -1.74 -6.78
CA GLN A 425 -30.07 -1.76 -6.54
C GLN A 425 -30.76 -3.05 -7.04
N LEU A 426 -30.33 -3.63 -8.18
CA LEU A 426 -30.85 -4.95 -8.60
C LEU A 426 -30.43 -6.08 -7.63
N LEU A 427 -29.31 -5.92 -6.92
CA LEU A 427 -28.79 -6.91 -5.98
C LEU A 427 -29.58 -6.92 -4.67
N SER A 428 -30.23 -5.82 -4.28
CA SER A 428 -31.11 -5.80 -3.10
C SER A 428 -32.39 -6.60 -3.34
N GLY A 429 -32.92 -6.56 -4.57
CA GLY A 429 -34.03 -7.40 -5.03
C GLY A 429 -33.69 -8.90 -4.97
N VAL A 430 -32.60 -9.32 -5.63
CA VAL A 430 -32.11 -10.72 -5.55
C VAL A 430 -31.92 -11.17 -4.09
N ARG A 431 -31.32 -10.32 -3.26
CA ARG A 431 -31.07 -10.59 -1.83
C ARG A 431 -32.35 -10.81 -1.02
N SER A 432 -33.47 -10.16 -1.34
CA SER A 432 -34.70 -10.33 -0.55
C SER A 432 -35.27 -11.74 -0.72
N PHE A 433 -35.28 -12.26 -1.96
CA PHE A 433 -35.67 -13.63 -2.26
C PHE A 433 -34.69 -14.66 -1.67
N LEU A 434 -33.37 -14.46 -1.85
CA LEU A 434 -32.35 -15.38 -1.31
C LEU A 434 -32.30 -15.44 0.24
N LYS A 435 -33.02 -14.57 0.96
CA LYS A 435 -33.19 -14.69 2.43
C LYS A 435 -34.39 -15.52 2.86
N VAL A 436 -35.34 -15.79 1.96
CA VAL A 436 -36.61 -16.47 2.27
C VAL A 436 -36.53 -17.97 1.94
N TYR A 437 -35.76 -18.34 0.92
CA TYR A 437 -35.64 -19.70 0.42
C TYR A 437 -34.24 -20.28 0.70
N SER A 438 -34.18 -21.44 1.36
CA SER A 438 -32.93 -22.19 1.56
C SER A 438 -32.45 -22.88 0.28
N SER A 439 -33.38 -23.21 -0.62
CA SER A 439 -33.09 -23.64 -2.00
C SER A 439 -34.26 -23.24 -2.92
N LEU A 440 -33.97 -22.87 -4.17
CA LEU A 440 -34.92 -22.31 -5.12
C LEU A 440 -34.51 -22.67 -6.56
N TYR A 441 -35.45 -22.97 -7.47
CA TYR A 441 -35.08 -23.20 -8.86
C TYR A 441 -34.79 -21.88 -9.58
N LEU A 442 -33.80 -21.90 -10.49
CA LEU A 442 -33.42 -20.74 -11.31
C LEU A 442 -34.62 -20.24 -12.15
N SER A 443 -35.44 -21.16 -12.66
CA SER A 443 -36.66 -20.88 -13.42
C SER A 443 -37.76 -20.17 -12.60
N GLU A 444 -37.89 -20.53 -11.32
CA GLU A 444 -38.84 -19.89 -10.40
C GLU A 444 -38.40 -18.46 -10.10
N LEU A 445 -37.12 -18.26 -9.74
CA LEU A 445 -36.58 -16.91 -9.47
C LEU A 445 -36.59 -16.04 -10.74
N ALA A 446 -36.34 -16.62 -11.92
CA ALA A 446 -36.45 -15.94 -13.21
C ALA A 446 -37.89 -15.41 -13.44
N THR A 447 -38.87 -16.28 -13.21
CA THR A 447 -40.30 -15.94 -13.31
C THR A 447 -40.69 -14.84 -12.29
N TYR A 448 -40.23 -14.93 -11.04
CA TYR A 448 -40.50 -13.92 -10.00
C TYR A 448 -39.81 -12.57 -10.23
N MET A 449 -38.73 -12.54 -11.01
CA MET A 449 -37.99 -11.31 -11.33
C MET A 449 -38.35 -10.71 -12.70
N GLU A 450 -39.25 -11.34 -13.47
CA GLU A 450 -39.59 -10.97 -14.85
C GLU A 450 -38.37 -10.95 -15.80
N VAL A 451 -37.40 -11.84 -15.59
CA VAL A 451 -36.10 -11.89 -16.28
C VAL A 451 -35.83 -13.32 -16.78
N ASP A 452 -35.17 -13.48 -17.94
CA ASP A 452 -34.81 -14.80 -18.47
C ASP A 452 -33.70 -15.51 -17.67
N GLU A 453 -33.70 -16.85 -17.67
CA GLU A 453 -32.72 -17.65 -16.91
C GLU A 453 -31.24 -17.31 -17.23
N PRO A 454 -30.81 -17.12 -18.51
CA PRO A 454 -29.45 -16.65 -18.83
C PRO A 454 -29.10 -15.29 -18.20
N THR A 455 -29.98 -14.29 -18.29
CA THR A 455 -29.77 -12.97 -17.68
C THR A 455 -29.77 -13.07 -16.16
N LEU A 456 -30.66 -13.85 -15.54
CA LEU A 456 -30.64 -14.08 -14.10
C LEU A 456 -29.35 -14.76 -13.64
N ARG A 457 -28.86 -15.80 -14.36
CA ARG A 457 -27.57 -16.45 -14.06
C ARG A 457 -26.42 -15.44 -14.15
N THR A 458 -26.49 -14.50 -15.09
CA THR A 458 -25.53 -13.39 -15.23
C THR A 458 -25.63 -12.40 -14.06
N ILE A 459 -26.83 -12.07 -13.58
CA ILE A 459 -27.06 -11.21 -12.39
C ILE A 459 -26.53 -11.91 -11.12
N LEU A 460 -26.76 -13.21 -10.94
CA LEU A 460 -26.27 -13.99 -9.80
C LEU A 460 -24.74 -14.09 -9.77
N MET A 461 -24.10 -14.33 -10.92
CA MET A 461 -22.63 -14.25 -11.02
C MET A 461 -22.11 -12.85 -10.74
N THR A 462 -22.80 -11.81 -11.24
CA THR A 462 -22.48 -10.40 -10.97
C THR A 462 -22.62 -10.04 -9.49
N TYR A 463 -23.64 -10.59 -8.79
CA TYR A 463 -23.78 -10.48 -7.34
C TYR A 463 -22.54 -11.04 -6.64
N LYS A 464 -22.16 -12.29 -6.96
CA LYS A 464 -21.03 -12.97 -6.31
C LYS A 464 -19.68 -12.29 -6.60
N HIS A 465 -19.48 -11.75 -7.80
CA HIS A 465 -18.29 -10.94 -8.10
C HIS A 465 -18.27 -9.57 -7.42
N LYS A 466 -19.42 -8.95 -7.13
CA LYS A 466 -19.50 -7.63 -6.46
C LYS A 466 -19.49 -7.70 -4.93
N THR A 467 -19.98 -8.79 -4.34
CA THR A 467 -19.95 -8.99 -2.88
C THR A 467 -18.63 -9.55 -2.37
N HIS A 468 -17.76 -10.04 -3.26
CA HIS A 468 -16.39 -10.43 -2.91
C HIS A 468 -15.44 -9.23 -3.05
N ALA A 469 -14.84 -8.82 -1.94
CA ALA A 469 -13.76 -7.83 -1.91
C ALA A 469 -12.39 -8.52 -1.87
N VAL A 470 -11.35 -7.76 -2.19
CA VAL A 470 -9.95 -8.15 -1.93
C VAL A 470 -9.49 -7.38 -0.70
N ASP A 471 -9.08 -8.10 0.33
CA ASP A 471 -8.50 -7.56 1.56
C ASP A 471 -7.12 -6.94 1.29
N SER A 472 -6.59 -6.20 2.25
CA SER A 472 -5.32 -5.47 2.12
C SER A 472 -4.11 -6.41 1.90
N ASP A 473 -4.23 -7.66 2.35
CA ASP A 473 -3.25 -8.75 2.14
C ASP A 473 -3.53 -9.59 0.88
N GLY A 474 -4.35 -9.10 -0.06
CA GLY A 474 -4.66 -9.79 -1.32
C GLY A 474 -5.66 -10.96 -1.20
N LYS A 475 -6.14 -11.26 0.01
CA LYS A 475 -7.10 -12.35 0.28
C LYS A 475 -8.50 -11.97 -0.17
N ILE A 476 -9.17 -12.84 -0.93
CA ILE A 476 -10.58 -12.62 -1.30
C ILE A 476 -11.48 -12.89 -0.09
N THR A 477 -12.24 -11.88 0.33
CA THR A 477 -13.19 -11.95 1.45
C THR A 477 -14.61 -11.64 0.95
N SER A 478 -15.60 -12.40 1.41
CA SER A 478 -17.01 -12.13 1.05
C SER A 478 -17.63 -11.15 2.05
N ASN A 479 -18.06 -10.00 1.54
CA ASN A 479 -18.84 -9.00 2.26
C ASN A 479 -20.34 -9.31 2.24
N ALA A 480 -20.76 -10.39 1.58
CA ALA A 480 -22.15 -10.79 1.49
C ALA A 480 -22.78 -11.07 2.87
N ASP A 481 -24.07 -10.75 3.01
CA ASP A 481 -24.88 -11.19 4.14
C ASP A 481 -25.60 -12.52 3.86
N VAL A 482 -25.57 -12.99 2.60
CA VAL A 482 -26.04 -14.29 2.13
C VAL A 482 -25.03 -14.82 1.10
N ASP A 483 -24.46 -16.01 1.34
CA ASP A 483 -23.67 -16.73 0.33
C ASP A 483 -24.53 -17.84 -0.31
N PHE A 484 -24.23 -18.21 -1.54
CA PHE A 484 -24.96 -19.24 -2.30
C PHE A 484 -24.09 -19.89 -3.36
N TYR A 485 -24.50 -21.06 -3.82
CA TYR A 485 -23.99 -21.73 -5.01
C TYR A 485 -25.14 -22.13 -5.94
N ILE A 486 -24.82 -22.41 -7.19
CA ILE A 486 -25.77 -22.88 -8.20
C ILE A 486 -25.32 -24.28 -8.61
N ASP A 487 -26.16 -25.28 -8.40
CA ASP A 487 -25.95 -26.67 -8.81
C ASP A 487 -26.95 -26.98 -9.95
N ASP A 488 -26.43 -27.20 -11.16
CA ASP A 488 -27.16 -27.13 -12.44
C ASP A 488 -28.12 -25.94 -12.56
N ASN A 489 -29.39 -26.15 -12.17
CA ASN A 489 -30.51 -25.21 -12.22
C ASN A 489 -31.13 -24.89 -10.83
N MET A 490 -30.56 -25.37 -9.73
CA MET A 490 -31.00 -25.06 -8.36
C MET A 490 -30.01 -24.12 -7.68
N ILE A 491 -30.53 -23.07 -7.05
CA ILE A 491 -29.77 -22.14 -6.22
C ILE A 491 -29.85 -22.65 -4.78
N HIS A 492 -28.70 -22.94 -4.17
CA HIS A 492 -28.61 -23.37 -2.77
C HIS A 492 -28.02 -22.24 -1.93
N VAL A 493 -28.78 -21.78 -0.94
CA VAL A 493 -28.37 -20.70 -0.03
C VAL A 493 -27.60 -21.29 1.15
N VAL A 494 -26.38 -20.78 1.37
CA VAL A 494 -25.50 -21.20 2.46
C VAL A 494 -25.85 -20.40 3.70
N GLU A 495 -26.63 -21.00 4.61
CA GLU A 495 -26.90 -20.41 5.92
C GLU A 495 -25.58 -20.14 6.67
N SER A 496 -25.24 -18.86 6.86
CA SER A 496 -24.10 -18.46 7.67
C SER A 496 -24.40 -18.72 9.16
N LYS A 497 -24.17 -19.96 9.62
CA LYS A 497 -24.38 -20.35 11.03
C LYS A 497 -23.64 -19.37 11.95
N PRO A 498 -24.36 -18.61 12.81
CA PRO A 498 -23.71 -17.60 13.63
C PRO A 498 -22.82 -18.27 14.67
N VAL A 499 -21.50 -18.08 14.54
CA VAL A 499 -20.54 -18.52 15.54
C VAL A 499 -20.83 -17.78 16.84
N LYS A 500 -21.49 -18.46 17.78
CA LYS A 500 -21.83 -17.94 19.10
C LYS A 500 -20.53 -17.70 19.90
N ARG A 501 -20.03 -16.46 19.83
CA ARG A 501 -18.80 -15.94 20.48
C ARG A 501 -18.85 -15.89 22.02
N TYR A 502 -19.34 -16.95 22.65
CA TYR A 502 -19.15 -17.14 24.10
C TYR A 502 -17.66 -17.28 24.44
N GLY A 503 -16.86 -17.89 23.56
CA GLY A 503 -15.40 -17.95 23.68
C GLY A 503 -14.78 -16.56 23.87
N ASP A 504 -14.95 -15.66 22.90
CA ASP A 504 -14.43 -14.28 22.96
C ASP A 504 -14.94 -13.52 24.19
N PHE A 505 -16.20 -13.73 24.60
CA PHE A 505 -16.77 -13.09 25.78
C PHE A 505 -16.10 -13.57 27.08
N PHE A 506 -15.96 -14.89 27.24
CA PHE A 506 -15.26 -15.46 28.39
C PHE A 506 -13.77 -15.12 28.38
N LEU A 507 -13.08 -15.16 27.25
CA LEU A 507 -11.67 -14.77 27.14
C LEU A 507 -11.45 -13.29 27.51
N ARG A 508 -12.33 -12.38 27.08
CA ARG A 508 -12.28 -10.96 27.48
C ARG A 508 -12.56 -10.76 28.97
N GLN A 509 -13.44 -11.57 29.57
CA GLN A 509 -13.72 -11.50 31.00
C GLN A 509 -12.65 -12.20 31.86
N ILE A 510 -11.96 -13.22 31.33
CA ILE A 510 -10.77 -13.82 31.93
C ILE A 510 -9.62 -12.80 31.92
N ALA A 511 -9.31 -12.19 30.77
CA ALA A 511 -8.27 -11.15 30.67
C ALA A 511 -8.57 -9.94 31.58
N LYS A 512 -9.85 -9.55 31.73
CA LYS A 512 -10.26 -8.53 32.72
C LYS A 512 -10.11 -8.99 34.18
N LEU A 513 -10.40 -10.26 34.49
CA LEU A 513 -10.17 -10.82 35.82
C LEU A 513 -8.68 -10.90 36.13
N GLU A 514 -7.83 -11.31 35.18
CA GLU A 514 -6.38 -11.32 35.29
C GLU A 514 -5.82 -9.90 35.46
N GLY A 515 -6.34 -8.91 34.72
CA GLY A 515 -6.03 -7.50 34.93
C GLY A 515 -6.39 -7.02 36.36
N VAL A 516 -7.62 -7.30 36.81
CA VAL A 516 -8.08 -6.97 38.17
C VAL A 516 -7.29 -7.72 39.25
N ILE A 517 -6.85 -8.94 38.99
CA ILE A 517 -5.97 -9.71 39.89
C ILE A 517 -4.57 -9.07 39.95
N ASN A 518 -4.00 -8.68 38.82
CA ASN A 518 -2.70 -8.00 38.77
C ASN A 518 -2.73 -6.61 39.44
N ASP A 519 -3.84 -5.87 39.31
CA ASP A 519 -4.03 -4.60 40.02
C ASP A 519 -4.29 -4.83 41.53
N LEU A 520 -5.00 -5.89 41.91
CA LEU A 520 -5.11 -6.32 43.31
C LEU A 520 -3.75 -6.69 43.90
N ASP A 521 -2.90 -7.42 43.16
CA ASP A 521 -1.58 -7.87 43.63
C ASP A 521 -0.57 -6.71 43.69
N ARG A 522 -0.68 -5.74 42.77
CA ARG A 522 -0.03 -4.43 42.88
C ARG A 522 -0.47 -3.67 44.13
N VAL A 523 -1.77 -3.59 44.42
CA VAL A 523 -2.32 -2.95 45.63
C VAL A 523 -1.90 -3.69 46.90
N TYR A 524 -1.81 -5.03 46.87
CA TYR A 524 -1.30 -5.86 47.96
C TYR A 524 0.18 -5.56 48.24
N THR A 525 1.00 -5.54 47.18
CA THR A 525 2.41 -5.16 47.23
C THR A 525 2.60 -3.73 47.77
N HIS A 526 1.72 -2.79 47.38
CA HIS A 526 1.77 -1.41 47.86
C HIS A 526 1.35 -1.24 49.33
N MET A 527 0.40 -2.04 49.83
CA MET A 527 -0.01 -2.03 51.24
C MET A 527 1.04 -2.66 52.16
N PHE A 528 1.65 -3.78 51.75
CA PHE A 528 2.61 -4.51 52.59
C PHE A 528 4.08 -4.12 52.38
N GLY A 529 4.40 -3.28 51.39
CA GLY A 529 5.75 -2.79 51.11
C GLY A 529 6.33 -1.74 52.08
N CYS A 530 5.58 -1.31 53.10
CA CYS A 530 6.00 -0.24 54.00
C CYS A 530 6.96 -0.73 55.12
N ARG A 531 8.19 -0.20 55.15
CA ARG A 531 9.34 -0.74 55.93
C ARG A 531 9.24 -0.66 57.46
N ASN A 532 8.21 -0.07 58.06
CA ASN A 532 8.19 0.28 59.50
C ASN A 532 7.47 -0.71 60.44
N CYS A 533 6.87 -1.80 59.96
CA CYS A 533 6.20 -2.80 60.82
C CYS A 533 7.04 -4.06 61.08
N ARG A 534 8.33 -3.90 61.44
CA ARG A 534 9.20 -4.99 61.96
C ARG A 534 9.17 -5.08 63.49
N LEU A 535 8.00 -5.32 64.06
CA LEU A 535 7.81 -5.70 65.47
C LEU A 535 6.61 -6.65 65.55
N LEU A 536 6.63 -7.58 66.53
CA LEU A 536 5.60 -8.62 66.78
C LEU A 536 5.60 -9.84 65.84
N GLU A 537 6.74 -10.22 65.25
CA GLU A 537 7.02 -11.65 65.05
C GLU A 537 7.33 -12.31 66.41
N HIS A 538 6.31 -12.76 67.15
CA HIS A 538 6.36 -13.94 68.04
C HIS A 538 5.01 -14.19 68.77
N SER A 539 4.82 -15.44 69.19
CA SER A 539 3.81 -15.95 70.14
C SER A 539 2.35 -16.16 69.68
N ARG A 540 2.10 -17.42 69.28
CA ARG A 540 1.08 -18.36 69.83
C ARG A 540 -0.45 -18.07 69.72
N TRP A 541 -1.10 -19.07 69.10
CA TRP A 541 -2.28 -19.82 69.59
C TRP A 541 -3.56 -19.09 70.05
N SER A 542 -4.63 -19.35 69.28
CA SER A 542 -5.96 -19.81 69.76
C SER A 542 -6.86 -18.89 70.60
N TYR A 543 -8.18 -19.07 70.42
CA TYR A 543 -9.28 -18.28 71.00
C TYR A 543 -9.32 -16.80 70.51
N GLY A 544 -10.45 -16.10 70.52
CA GLY A 544 -11.83 -16.55 70.73
C GLY A 544 -12.81 -15.40 71.05
N PHE A 545 -13.87 -15.28 70.26
CA PHE A 545 -15.17 -14.64 70.56
C PHE A 545 -15.25 -13.22 71.21
N LYS A 546 -15.83 -12.29 70.42
CA LYS A 546 -16.76 -11.19 70.81
C LYS A 546 -16.24 -9.91 71.50
N LEU A 547 -17.06 -8.86 71.23
CA LEU A 547 -17.31 -7.57 71.90
C LEU A 547 -16.74 -6.31 71.21
N TYR A 548 -17.54 -5.29 70.87
CA TYR A 548 -19.01 -5.16 70.76
C TYR A 548 -19.38 -4.03 69.76
N GLN A 549 -20.65 -3.95 69.33
CA GLN A 549 -21.17 -2.90 68.41
C GLN A 549 -21.43 -1.57 69.15
N PRO A 550 -21.63 -0.40 68.48
CA PRO A 550 -22.63 -0.12 67.43
C PRO A 550 -21.97 0.42 66.13
N PHE A 551 -22.59 1.07 65.11
CA PHE A 551 -23.93 1.64 64.93
C PHE A 551 -24.57 1.33 63.54
N TYR A 552 -25.84 1.72 63.41
CA TYR A 552 -26.78 1.60 62.31
C TYR A 552 -26.37 2.29 60.98
N SER A 553 -26.48 1.58 59.83
CA SER A 553 -27.20 2.06 58.61
C SER A 553 -27.33 1.02 57.47
N LEU A 554 -26.82 -0.22 57.60
CA LEU A 554 -26.85 -1.21 56.50
C LEU A 554 -27.99 -2.24 56.55
N TYR A 555 -28.90 -2.14 57.52
CA TYR A 555 -29.90 -3.17 57.82
C TYR A 555 -31.10 -3.23 56.84
N SER A 556 -31.21 -2.26 55.93
CA SER A 556 -32.28 -2.17 54.92
C SER A 556 -31.96 -2.86 53.59
N ILE A 557 -30.67 -3.04 53.25
CA ILE A 557 -30.25 -3.55 51.94
C ILE A 557 -30.07 -5.08 51.98
N LEU A 558 -29.48 -5.61 53.05
CA LEU A 558 -29.18 -7.05 53.17
C LEU A 558 -30.43 -7.94 53.36
N LEU A 559 -31.59 -7.38 53.74
CA LEU A 559 -32.83 -8.14 53.87
C LEU A 559 -33.50 -8.49 52.53
N MET A 560 -33.10 -7.85 51.41
CA MET A 560 -33.72 -8.03 50.10
C MET A 560 -33.11 -9.14 49.23
N SER A 561 -31.96 -9.70 49.62
CA SER A 561 -31.19 -10.65 48.77
C SER A 561 -31.29 -12.13 49.16
N PHE A 562 -32.11 -12.49 50.15
CA PHE A 562 -32.15 -13.86 50.71
C PHE A 562 -33.28 -14.78 50.20
N PHE A 563 -34.21 -14.28 49.36
CA PHE A 563 -35.37 -15.06 48.90
C PHE A 563 -35.21 -15.78 47.55
N THR A 564 -34.07 -15.63 46.85
CA THR A 564 -33.87 -16.15 45.48
C THR A 564 -33.16 -17.50 45.40
N SER A 565 -32.47 -17.95 46.46
CA SER A 565 -31.50 -19.07 46.38
C SER A 565 -32.09 -20.47 46.60
N TYR A 566 -33.24 -20.60 47.28
CA TYR A 566 -33.80 -21.90 47.68
C TYR A 566 -34.14 -22.85 46.51
N PRO A 567 -34.81 -22.43 45.41
CA PRO A 567 -35.17 -23.35 44.32
C PRO A 567 -33.96 -23.84 43.51
N TYR A 568 -32.86 -23.10 43.49
CA TYR A 568 -31.60 -23.52 42.84
C TYR A 568 -30.95 -24.70 43.56
N ILE A 569 -30.92 -24.71 44.89
CA ILE A 569 -30.35 -25.81 45.67
C ILE A 569 -31.16 -27.10 45.45
N VAL A 570 -32.50 -26.99 45.44
CA VAL A 570 -33.39 -28.15 45.20
C VAL A 570 -33.25 -28.69 43.77
N THR A 571 -33.16 -27.83 42.74
CA THR A 571 -32.98 -28.29 41.36
C THR A 571 -31.61 -28.95 41.13
N ILE A 572 -30.53 -28.43 41.73
CA ILE A 572 -29.20 -29.05 41.67
C ILE A 572 -29.21 -30.46 42.31
N ILE A 573 -29.84 -30.61 43.49
CA ILE A 573 -29.96 -31.92 44.16
C ILE A 573 -30.81 -32.89 43.32
N SER A 574 -31.93 -32.45 42.75
CA SER A 574 -32.78 -33.27 41.89
C SER A 574 -32.07 -33.71 40.61
N LEU A 575 -31.28 -32.83 39.98
CA LEU A 575 -30.50 -33.17 38.79
C LEU A 575 -29.39 -34.19 39.11
N LEU A 576 -28.67 -34.05 40.23
CA LEU A 576 -27.66 -35.01 40.67
C LEU A 576 -28.28 -36.39 41.01
N LEU A 577 -29.49 -36.42 41.57
CA LEU A 577 -30.24 -37.67 41.80
C LEU A 577 -30.74 -38.30 40.50
N LEU A 578 -31.13 -37.49 39.50
CA LEU A 578 -31.51 -37.98 38.17
C LEU A 578 -30.31 -38.55 37.42
N GLU A 579 -29.17 -37.87 37.45
CA GLU A 579 -27.90 -38.33 36.86
C GLU A 579 -27.47 -39.66 37.49
N LEU A 580 -27.46 -39.74 38.83
CA LEU A 580 -27.22 -40.97 39.59
C LEU A 580 -28.16 -42.11 39.13
N ALA A 581 -29.46 -41.84 39.00
CA ALA A 581 -30.44 -42.84 38.57
C ALA A 581 -30.24 -43.30 37.12
N VAL A 582 -29.90 -42.40 36.20
CA VAL A 582 -29.60 -42.71 34.79
C VAL A 582 -28.32 -43.54 34.68
N VAL A 583 -27.25 -43.15 35.38
CA VAL A 583 -25.98 -43.89 35.42
C VAL A 583 -26.19 -45.30 36.00
N VAL A 584 -26.96 -45.44 37.08
CA VAL A 584 -27.32 -46.76 37.65
C VAL A 584 -28.18 -47.58 36.69
N ALA A 585 -29.14 -46.97 35.98
CA ALA A 585 -29.97 -47.67 35.01
C ALA A 585 -29.17 -48.19 33.82
N ILE A 586 -28.39 -47.33 33.16
CA ILE A 586 -27.57 -47.65 31.99
C ILE A 586 -26.49 -48.66 32.36
N PHE A 587 -25.67 -48.37 33.38
CA PHE A 587 -24.53 -49.24 33.67
C PHE A 587 -24.93 -50.51 34.42
N PHE A 588 -25.92 -50.51 35.32
CA PHE A 588 -26.17 -51.66 36.21
C PHE A 588 -27.49 -52.41 35.98
N ARG A 589 -28.57 -51.76 35.52
CA ARG A 589 -29.84 -52.47 35.23
C ARG A 589 -29.94 -53.07 33.83
N MET A 590 -29.32 -52.48 32.81
CA MET A 590 -29.36 -53.04 31.45
C MET A 590 -28.53 -54.33 31.33
N ASP A 591 -29.12 -55.40 30.77
CA ASP A 591 -28.38 -56.62 30.44
C ASP A 591 -27.67 -56.51 29.07
N TRP A 592 -26.51 -55.87 29.13
CA TRP A 592 -25.60 -55.75 27.99
C TRP A 592 -25.11 -57.10 27.44
N LYS A 593 -25.16 -58.21 28.19
CA LYS A 593 -24.80 -59.54 27.62
C LYS A 593 -25.80 -59.97 26.57
N MET A 594 -27.10 -59.73 26.81
CA MET A 594 -28.17 -60.02 25.84
C MET A 594 -28.12 -59.05 24.65
N ILE A 595 -27.87 -57.77 24.89
CA ILE A 595 -27.76 -56.76 23.83
C ILE A 595 -26.57 -57.07 22.88
N PHE A 596 -25.38 -57.32 23.44
CA PHE A 596 -24.21 -57.79 22.66
C PHE A 596 -24.35 -59.23 22.14
N ALA A 597 -25.44 -59.95 22.46
CA ALA A 597 -25.79 -61.23 21.83
C ALA A 597 -26.73 -61.10 20.64
N LYS A 598 -27.45 -59.98 20.50
CA LYS A 598 -28.24 -59.67 19.31
C LYS A 598 -27.44 -58.93 18.22
N LEU A 599 -26.44 -58.14 18.61
CA LEU A 599 -25.73 -57.22 17.69
C LEU A 599 -24.35 -57.70 17.22
N ILE A 600 -23.82 -58.80 17.76
CA ILE A 600 -22.47 -59.30 17.41
C ILE A 600 -22.58 -60.78 17.01
N ASP A 601 -22.20 -61.07 15.77
CA ASP A 601 -22.33 -62.39 15.17
C ASP A 601 -21.39 -63.44 15.81
N LYS A 602 -21.79 -64.70 15.71
CA LYS A 602 -21.33 -65.85 16.51
C LYS A 602 -19.81 -66.08 16.45
N TYR A 603 -19.16 -65.66 15.36
CA TYR A 603 -17.73 -65.86 15.11
C TYR A 603 -16.81 -64.83 15.79
N HIS A 604 -17.29 -63.66 16.23
CA HIS A 604 -16.46 -62.60 16.83
C HIS A 604 -16.37 -62.68 18.37
N THR A 605 -16.20 -63.89 18.91
CA THR A 605 -16.24 -64.17 20.36
C THR A 605 -15.21 -63.38 21.17
N LYS A 606 -13.99 -63.17 20.63
CA LYS A 606 -12.94 -62.39 21.30
C LYS A 606 -13.33 -60.92 21.48
N PHE A 607 -13.97 -60.29 20.49
CA PHE A 607 -14.41 -58.89 20.56
C PHE A 607 -15.55 -58.71 21.57
N LYS A 608 -16.49 -59.67 21.62
CA LYS A 608 -17.55 -59.70 22.64
C LYS A 608 -17.00 -59.82 24.06
N ILE A 609 -15.93 -60.58 24.27
CA ILE A 609 -15.24 -60.69 25.58
C ILE A 609 -14.55 -59.36 25.93
N PHE A 610 -13.89 -58.70 24.98
CA PHE A 610 -13.25 -57.39 25.17
C PHE A 610 -14.25 -56.29 25.60
N LEU A 611 -15.40 -56.21 24.94
CA LEU A 611 -16.47 -55.26 25.31
C LEU A 611 -17.04 -55.55 26.71
N LEU A 612 -17.23 -56.83 27.06
CA LEU A 612 -17.68 -57.23 28.40
C LEU A 612 -16.63 -56.99 29.49
N PHE A 613 -15.34 -56.95 29.14
CA PHE A 613 -14.27 -56.53 30.05
C PHE A 613 -14.28 -55.00 30.25
N HIS A 614 -14.33 -54.22 29.17
CA HIS A 614 -14.43 -52.76 29.26
C HIS A 614 -15.65 -52.29 30.06
N LEU A 615 -16.82 -52.88 29.84
CA LEU A 615 -18.03 -52.56 30.61
C LEU A 615 -17.87 -52.85 32.12
N LYS A 616 -17.10 -53.88 32.51
CA LYS A 616 -16.78 -54.13 33.93
C LYS A 616 -15.85 -53.05 34.49
N MET A 617 -14.84 -52.62 33.74
CA MET A 617 -13.93 -51.55 34.15
C MET A 617 -14.69 -50.23 34.32
N CYS A 618 -15.57 -49.86 33.38
CA CYS A 618 -16.43 -48.69 33.51
C CYS A 618 -17.31 -48.78 34.76
N ARG A 619 -18.02 -49.89 35.00
CA ARG A 619 -18.81 -50.12 36.23
C ARG A 619 -17.99 -49.92 37.50
N PHE A 620 -16.74 -50.38 37.54
CA PHE A 620 -15.86 -50.22 38.70
C PHE A 620 -15.46 -48.76 38.94
N VAL A 621 -15.05 -48.03 37.89
CA VAL A 621 -14.74 -46.60 37.96
C VAL A 621 -15.96 -45.77 38.38
N THR A 622 -17.15 -46.10 37.85
CA THR A 622 -18.41 -45.47 38.27
C THR A 622 -18.68 -45.63 39.76
N ILE A 623 -18.49 -46.83 40.33
CA ILE A 623 -18.68 -47.05 41.79
C ILE A 623 -17.73 -46.18 42.63
N LEU A 624 -16.46 -46.06 42.21
CA LEU A 624 -15.46 -45.23 42.89
C LEU A 624 -15.82 -43.73 42.90
N ILE A 625 -16.53 -43.24 41.88
CA ILE A 625 -16.95 -41.83 41.77
C ILE A 625 -18.26 -41.56 42.53
N LEU A 626 -19.22 -42.49 42.47
CA LEU A 626 -20.56 -42.29 43.08
C LEU A 626 -20.54 -42.35 44.61
N VAL A 627 -19.70 -43.19 45.23
CA VAL A 627 -19.66 -43.34 46.69
C VAL A 627 -19.30 -42.02 47.42
N PRO A 628 -18.26 -41.25 47.01
CA PRO A 628 -18.02 -39.91 47.52
C PRO A 628 -19.20 -38.95 47.34
N GLN A 629 -19.83 -38.94 46.16
CA GLN A 629 -20.91 -37.99 45.82
C GLN A 629 -22.17 -38.20 46.69
N ILE A 630 -22.53 -39.45 46.97
CA ILE A 630 -23.68 -39.79 47.83
C ILE A 630 -23.46 -39.29 49.28
N ASN A 631 -22.23 -39.39 49.79
CA ASN A 631 -21.90 -38.89 51.13
C ASN A 631 -22.01 -37.36 51.23
N VAL A 632 -21.62 -36.63 50.17
CA VAL A 632 -21.79 -35.16 50.11
C VAL A 632 -23.28 -34.79 50.07
N LEU A 633 -24.10 -35.49 49.27
CA LEU A 633 -25.53 -35.25 49.20
C LEU A 633 -26.22 -35.43 50.57
N ALA A 634 -25.86 -36.49 51.31
CA ALA A 634 -26.42 -36.76 52.64
C ALA A 634 -26.15 -35.62 53.65
N LEU A 635 -24.92 -35.09 53.67
CA LEU A 635 -24.54 -33.95 54.53
C LEU A 635 -25.34 -32.68 54.19
N VAL A 636 -25.60 -32.41 52.91
CA VAL A 636 -26.39 -31.26 52.47
C VAL A 636 -27.86 -31.40 52.87
N VAL A 637 -28.46 -32.59 52.69
CA VAL A 637 -29.86 -32.85 53.06
C VAL A 637 -30.09 -32.71 54.57
N ILE A 638 -29.19 -33.24 55.41
CA ILE A 638 -29.24 -33.06 56.87
C ILE A 638 -29.17 -31.57 57.25
N SER A 639 -28.32 -30.81 56.58
CA SER A 639 -28.13 -29.37 56.83
C SER A 639 -29.37 -28.54 56.46
N LEU A 640 -30.08 -28.92 55.39
CA LEU A 640 -31.30 -28.23 54.94
C LEU A 640 -32.51 -28.53 55.83
N TRP A 641 -32.60 -29.74 56.39
CA TRP A 641 -33.72 -30.14 57.27
C TRP A 641 -33.80 -29.29 58.55
N ALA A 642 -32.66 -28.82 59.06
CA ALA A 642 -32.55 -28.03 60.29
C ALA A 642 -33.10 -26.59 60.19
N ILE A 643 -33.48 -26.11 59.00
CA ILE A 643 -33.85 -24.70 58.73
C ILE A 643 -35.36 -24.54 58.41
N GLY A 644 -36.09 -25.66 58.24
CA GLY A 644 -37.40 -25.69 57.57
C GLY A 644 -38.67 -25.52 58.43
N THR A 645 -38.63 -24.86 59.60
CA THR A 645 -39.81 -24.73 60.47
C THR A 645 -40.53 -23.37 60.36
N GLU A 646 -41.80 -23.44 59.94
CA GLU A 646 -42.88 -22.42 59.91
C GLU A 646 -43.29 -21.84 58.52
N GLN A 647 -44.48 -21.22 58.48
CA GLN A 647 -45.43 -21.18 57.34
C GLN A 647 -45.92 -19.75 57.02
N ARG A 648 -46.68 -19.38 55.97
CA ARG A 648 -46.97 -19.81 54.56
C ARG A 648 -47.95 -18.74 53.99
N ARG A 649 -48.00 -18.52 52.65
CA ARG A 649 -49.24 -18.55 51.80
C ARG A 649 -49.10 -17.85 50.42
N HIS A 650 -49.13 -18.66 49.34
CA HIS A 650 -49.61 -18.37 47.96
C HIS A 650 -48.93 -17.22 47.14
N ARG A 651 -48.94 -17.22 45.79
CA ARG A 651 -49.74 -18.00 44.81
C ARG A 651 -48.97 -18.24 43.48
N ASN A 652 -49.11 -19.45 42.90
CA ASN A 652 -48.98 -19.88 41.47
C ASN A 652 -47.89 -19.24 40.56
N ASP A 653 -46.90 -19.93 39.97
CA ASP A 653 -46.86 -20.91 38.85
C ASP A 653 -46.00 -20.28 37.70
N SER A 654 -45.16 -20.93 36.89
CA SER A 654 -44.77 -22.35 36.69
C SER A 654 -43.33 -22.48 36.11
N GLU A 655 -42.71 -23.65 36.33
CA GLU A 655 -41.55 -24.38 35.71
C GLU A 655 -40.49 -23.63 34.83
N GLN A 656 -39.14 -23.74 34.94
CA GLN A 656 -38.16 -24.85 35.18
C GLN A 656 -38.05 -25.89 34.04
N ALA A 657 -36.92 -26.53 33.67
CA ALA A 657 -35.45 -26.42 33.89
C ALA A 657 -34.75 -27.44 32.92
N SER A 658 -33.43 -27.70 32.83
CA SER A 658 -32.17 -26.92 32.71
C SER A 658 -30.96 -27.91 32.68
N ILE A 659 -29.96 -27.70 31.78
CA ILE A 659 -28.55 -28.23 31.86
C ILE A 659 -28.48 -29.80 31.68
N ILE A 660 -27.42 -30.63 31.54
CA ILE A 660 -25.95 -30.67 31.85
C ILE A 660 -25.10 -31.35 30.73
N GLN A 661 -23.77 -31.43 30.95
CA GLN A 661 -22.63 -31.93 30.14
C GLN A 661 -22.18 -33.37 30.56
N SER A 662 -21.21 -34.11 29.96
CA SER A 662 -20.53 -34.19 28.63
C SER A 662 -19.43 -35.32 28.69
N PHE A 663 -18.33 -35.21 27.94
CA PHE A 663 -16.97 -35.80 28.09
C PHE A 663 -16.52 -37.16 27.43
N LEU A 664 -15.36 -37.06 26.75
CA LEU A 664 -14.20 -38.00 26.63
C LEU A 664 -13.95 -38.92 25.38
N VAL A 665 -12.77 -38.68 24.77
CA VAL A 665 -11.78 -39.60 24.10
C VAL A 665 -11.90 -39.97 22.59
N ARG A 666 -10.71 -40.04 21.94
CA ARG A 666 -10.42 -40.35 20.51
C ARG A 666 -10.15 -41.84 20.24
N PRO A 667 -10.14 -42.29 18.97
CA PRO A 667 -8.96 -43.02 18.47
C PRO A 667 -8.53 -42.67 17.01
N ASN A 668 -7.54 -43.39 16.47
CA ASN A 668 -6.75 -43.06 15.26
C ASN A 668 -7.27 -43.65 13.92
N SER A 669 -6.55 -43.30 12.84
CA SER A 669 -6.74 -43.64 11.40
C SER A 669 -6.59 -45.13 11.03
N PRO A 670 -6.85 -45.50 9.75
CA PRO A 670 -5.68 -45.84 8.90
C PRO A 670 -5.78 -45.54 7.37
N SER A 671 -4.64 -45.10 6.82
CA SER A 671 -4.05 -45.41 5.49
C SER A 671 -4.88 -45.55 4.20
N LEU A 672 -4.35 -44.93 3.13
CA LEU A 672 -4.15 -45.60 1.84
C LEU A 672 -2.80 -45.16 1.24
N LYS A 673 -2.04 -46.10 0.65
CA LYS A 673 -0.71 -45.86 0.06
C LYS A 673 -0.76 -45.96 -1.46
N PHE A 674 0.09 -45.20 -2.15
CA PHE A 674 0.69 -45.63 -3.40
C PHE A 674 2.19 -45.33 -3.41
N ASN A 675 3.00 -46.31 -3.82
CA ASN A 675 4.45 -46.16 -3.97
C ASN A 675 4.79 -45.80 -5.42
N ILE A 676 5.75 -44.89 -5.59
CA ILE A 676 6.76 -44.99 -6.65
C ILE A 676 8.12 -44.76 -5.98
N GLN A 677 9.10 -45.61 -6.28
CA GLN A 677 10.49 -45.49 -5.80
C GLN A 677 11.43 -45.27 -6.98
N MET A 678 12.47 -44.45 -6.76
CA MET A 678 13.91 -44.67 -7.05
C MET A 678 14.57 -43.28 -7.12
N GLU A 679 15.28 -42.86 -6.07
CA GLU A 679 16.76 -42.90 -5.94
C GLU A 679 17.46 -41.63 -6.51
N SER A 680 18.45 -41.01 -5.83
CA SER A 680 18.91 -41.22 -4.44
C SER A 680 19.56 -39.98 -3.81
N LYS A 681 19.33 -39.81 -2.50
CA LYS A 681 20.16 -39.14 -1.47
C LYS A 681 21.12 -38.00 -1.88
N ASN A 682 20.84 -36.82 -1.31
CA ASN A 682 21.61 -36.42 -0.13
C ASN A 682 20.65 -35.81 0.91
N SER A 683 21.01 -35.82 2.19
CA SER A 683 20.04 -35.63 3.29
C SER A 683 20.49 -34.61 4.34
N GLU A 684 19.63 -33.64 4.62
CA GLU A 684 19.57 -32.99 5.93
C GLU A 684 18.12 -32.75 6.36
N LYS A 685 17.90 -32.53 7.65
CA LYS A 685 16.59 -32.73 8.29
C LYS A 685 15.75 -31.45 8.30
N ALA A 686 14.65 -31.44 7.55
CA ALA A 686 13.52 -30.57 7.88
C ALA A 686 12.97 -30.98 9.27
N LYS A 687 12.67 -29.97 10.11
CA LYS A 687 11.78 -30.13 11.27
C LYS A 687 10.36 -29.84 10.80
N GLU A 688 9.37 -30.42 11.46
CA GLU A 688 7.99 -29.96 11.34
C GLU A 688 7.86 -28.64 12.12
N SER A 689 7.68 -27.53 11.40
CA SER A 689 7.23 -26.25 11.94
C SER A 689 5.73 -26.09 11.71
N ASP A 690 5.00 -25.65 12.74
CA ASP A 690 3.55 -25.45 12.67
C ASP A 690 3.26 -23.97 12.36
N GLY A 691 3.64 -23.52 11.16
CA GLY A 691 3.55 -22.10 10.79
C GLY A 691 4.01 -21.69 9.38
N ASP A 692 4.20 -22.63 8.46
CA ASP A 692 4.94 -22.39 7.22
C ASP A 692 4.16 -21.49 6.24
N SER A 693 4.83 -20.45 5.73
CA SER A 693 4.30 -19.61 4.64
C SER A 693 4.22 -20.40 3.34
N ALA A 694 3.20 -20.14 2.52
CA ALA A 694 3.08 -20.71 1.17
C ALA A 694 4.26 -20.37 0.24
N PHE A 695 5.12 -19.42 0.64
CA PHE A 695 6.35 -19.03 -0.04
C PHE A 695 7.63 -19.23 0.78
N GLU A 696 7.57 -19.94 1.92
CA GLU A 696 8.75 -20.14 2.80
C GLU A 696 9.94 -20.77 2.05
N GLN A 697 9.65 -21.73 1.18
CA GLN A 697 10.65 -22.45 0.36
C GLN A 697 11.18 -21.61 -0.82
N VAL A 698 10.75 -20.35 -0.98
CA VAL A 698 11.24 -19.44 -2.04
C VAL A 698 12.56 -18.80 -1.59
N VAL A 699 13.66 -19.41 -2.03
CA VAL A 699 15.01 -18.92 -1.79
C VAL A 699 15.18 -17.49 -2.32
N ARG A 700 15.74 -16.59 -1.50
CA ARG A 700 16.11 -15.22 -1.92
C ARG A 700 17.03 -15.29 -3.15
N ALA A 701 16.59 -14.68 -4.25
CA ALA A 701 17.39 -14.55 -5.46
C ALA A 701 18.69 -13.74 -5.17
N ALA A 702 19.79 -14.15 -5.79
CA ALA A 702 21.03 -13.38 -5.74
C ALA A 702 20.88 -12.04 -6.47
N ASP A 703 21.46 -10.98 -5.91
CA ASP A 703 21.40 -9.64 -6.50
C ASP A 703 22.08 -9.62 -7.88
N ILE A 704 21.37 -9.11 -8.90
CA ILE A 704 21.87 -9.06 -10.27
C ILE A 704 23.15 -8.19 -10.28
N PRO A 705 24.34 -8.70 -10.66
CA PRO A 705 25.62 -8.06 -10.32
C PRO A 705 25.73 -6.59 -10.73
N ILE A 706 25.20 -6.22 -11.89
CA ILE A 706 25.24 -4.82 -12.38
C ILE A 706 24.39 -3.86 -11.52
N TYR A 707 23.30 -4.36 -10.92
CA TYR A 707 22.45 -3.61 -9.98
C TYR A 707 23.05 -3.55 -8.57
N ALA A 708 23.74 -4.61 -8.13
CA ALA A 708 24.51 -4.58 -6.87
C ALA A 708 25.61 -3.50 -6.91
N VAL A 709 26.33 -3.40 -8.03
CA VAL A 709 27.30 -2.32 -8.31
C VAL A 709 26.63 -0.92 -8.26
N MET A 710 25.35 -0.80 -8.62
CA MET A 710 24.57 0.44 -8.47
C MET A 710 24.02 0.71 -7.06
N ALA A 711 23.80 -0.31 -6.23
CA ALA A 711 23.48 -0.11 -4.81
C ALA A 711 24.70 0.46 -4.10
N ALA A 712 25.84 -0.23 -4.19
CA ALA A 712 27.10 0.20 -3.59
C ALA A 712 27.55 1.60 -4.08
N PHE A 713 27.47 1.90 -5.39
CA PHE A 713 27.76 3.26 -5.90
C PHE A 713 26.83 4.35 -5.32
N ARG A 714 25.58 4.03 -4.95
CA ARG A 714 24.67 5.02 -4.34
C ARG A 714 24.94 5.19 -2.85
N GLU A 715 25.23 4.11 -2.16
CA GLU A 715 25.51 4.06 -0.71
C GLU A 715 26.87 4.67 -0.34
N ASP A 716 27.87 4.58 -1.23
CA ASP A 716 29.19 5.19 -1.05
C ASP A 716 29.11 6.71 -0.87
N PRO A 717 29.58 7.31 0.25
CA PRO A 717 29.56 8.76 0.46
C PRO A 717 30.69 9.51 -0.27
N SER A 718 31.64 8.81 -0.91
CA SER A 718 32.85 9.43 -1.47
C SER A 718 32.55 10.45 -2.58
N PRO A 719 33.18 11.64 -2.56
CA PRO A 719 33.03 12.63 -3.63
C PRO A 719 33.81 12.26 -4.90
N MET A 720 34.72 11.27 -4.84
CA MET A 720 35.56 10.81 -5.95
C MET A 720 34.96 9.65 -6.76
N LYS A 721 33.81 9.10 -6.31
CA LYS A 721 33.25 7.87 -6.86
C LYS A 721 32.84 7.96 -8.32
N LEU A 722 33.18 6.94 -9.12
CA LEU A 722 32.88 6.87 -10.55
C LEU A 722 31.94 5.70 -10.88
N ASN A 723 30.92 5.95 -11.70
CA ASN A 723 30.00 4.92 -12.19
C ASN A 723 30.29 4.58 -13.66
N LEU A 724 31.10 3.53 -13.86
CA LEU A 724 31.45 2.98 -15.17
C LEU A 724 30.73 1.65 -15.46
N GLY A 725 29.86 1.17 -14.56
CA GLY A 725 29.14 -0.08 -14.72
C GLY A 725 28.01 -0.01 -15.75
N PHE A 726 27.01 0.84 -15.51
CA PHE A 726 25.80 0.90 -16.35
C PHE A 726 26.04 1.66 -17.66
N GLY A 727 25.61 1.06 -18.78
CA GLY A 727 25.64 1.67 -20.12
C GLY A 727 24.60 2.76 -20.32
N VAL A 728 24.82 3.90 -19.67
CA VAL A 728 24.06 5.16 -19.79
C VAL A 728 25.05 6.25 -20.17
N TYR A 729 24.73 7.03 -21.20
CA TYR A 729 25.55 8.18 -21.60
C TYR A 729 25.42 9.32 -20.56
N ARG A 730 26.56 9.89 -20.15
CA ARG A 730 26.64 10.99 -19.17
C ARG A 730 27.33 12.22 -19.74
N THR A 731 26.98 13.40 -19.22
CA THR A 731 27.66 14.67 -19.48
C THR A 731 29.00 14.76 -18.73
N GLU A 732 29.77 15.84 -18.93
CA GLU A 732 31.04 16.04 -18.20
C GLU A 732 30.83 16.20 -16.68
N GLU A 733 29.63 16.59 -16.24
CA GLU A 733 29.19 16.66 -14.84
C GLU A 733 28.63 15.32 -14.32
N GLY A 734 28.76 14.23 -15.07
CA GLY A 734 28.29 12.89 -14.70
C GLY A 734 26.77 12.70 -14.73
N LYS A 735 25.99 13.69 -15.18
CA LYS A 735 24.51 13.60 -15.26
C LYS A 735 24.08 12.83 -16.51
N PRO A 736 22.98 12.04 -16.49
CA PRO A 736 22.46 11.42 -17.71
C PRO A 736 22.11 12.47 -18.77
N LEU A 737 22.48 12.23 -20.03
CA LEU A 737 22.14 13.16 -21.12
C LEU A 737 20.74 12.86 -21.69
N LEU A 738 19.96 13.93 -21.84
CA LEU A 738 18.76 13.98 -22.69
C LEU A 738 19.07 14.82 -23.94
N LEU A 739 18.71 14.30 -25.11
CA LEU A 739 18.95 14.93 -26.42
C LEU A 739 17.96 16.07 -26.68
N ASN A 740 18.35 17.12 -27.41
CA ASN A 740 17.44 18.24 -27.70
C ASN A 740 16.37 17.84 -28.71
N ALA A 741 16.67 16.93 -29.65
CA ALA A 741 15.64 16.37 -30.54
C ALA A 741 14.53 15.63 -29.76
N VAL A 742 14.89 15.01 -28.62
CA VAL A 742 13.91 14.40 -27.70
C VAL A 742 13.14 15.46 -26.92
N ARG A 743 13.80 16.47 -26.35
CA ARG A 743 13.11 17.59 -25.65
C ARG A 743 12.08 18.28 -26.54
N GLN A 744 12.42 18.51 -27.81
CA GLN A 744 11.50 19.08 -28.81
C GLN A 744 10.32 18.12 -29.07
N ALA A 745 10.56 16.82 -29.21
CA ALA A 745 9.51 15.83 -29.41
C ALA A 745 8.57 15.72 -28.19
N GLU A 746 9.11 15.74 -26.96
CA GLU A 746 8.33 15.78 -25.72
C GLU A 746 7.45 17.05 -25.68
N GLN A 747 8.01 18.23 -26.01
CA GLN A 747 7.25 19.48 -26.07
C GLN A 747 6.14 19.45 -27.13
N LEU A 748 6.40 18.91 -28.32
CA LEU A 748 5.37 18.75 -29.35
C LEU A 748 4.23 17.80 -28.89
N LEU A 749 4.57 16.70 -28.22
CA LEU A 749 3.60 15.70 -27.76
C LEU A 749 2.82 16.13 -26.52
N VAL A 750 3.37 17.02 -25.68
CA VAL A 750 2.65 17.62 -24.55
C VAL A 750 1.69 18.72 -25.01
N ASN A 751 2.03 19.45 -26.08
CA ASN A 751 1.20 20.53 -26.62
C ASN A 751 0.14 20.06 -27.64
N ASP A 752 0.14 18.79 -28.03
CA ASP A 752 -0.87 18.21 -28.93
C ASP A 752 -2.20 17.94 -28.18
N LEU A 753 -3.10 18.92 -28.24
CA LEU A 753 -4.45 18.82 -27.66
C LEU A 753 -5.33 17.73 -28.28
N SER A 754 -4.92 17.09 -29.38
CA SER A 754 -5.62 15.94 -29.96
C SER A 754 -5.10 14.58 -29.47
N ALA A 755 -3.98 14.55 -28.73
CA ALA A 755 -3.33 13.32 -28.30
C ALA A 755 -3.95 12.74 -27.02
N ASP A 756 -4.83 11.76 -27.18
CA ASP A 756 -5.37 10.92 -26.10
C ASP A 756 -4.29 9.98 -25.48
N LYS A 757 -4.74 9.05 -24.62
CA LYS A 757 -3.90 8.01 -24.00
C LYS A 757 -4.53 6.62 -24.15
N GLU A 758 -5.25 6.39 -25.24
CA GLU A 758 -5.94 5.14 -25.54
C GLU A 758 -4.99 3.97 -25.86
N TYR A 759 -5.55 2.76 -25.85
CA TYR A 759 -4.80 1.54 -26.14
C TYR A 759 -4.33 1.50 -27.61
N LEU A 760 -3.02 1.59 -27.82
CA LEU A 760 -2.39 1.24 -29.09
C LEU A 760 -2.78 -0.19 -29.55
N PRO A 761 -2.76 -0.48 -30.87
CA PRO A 761 -2.84 -1.85 -31.38
C PRO A 761 -1.84 -2.79 -30.68
N ILE A 762 -2.12 -4.09 -30.66
CA ILE A 762 -1.24 -5.10 -30.04
C ILE A 762 0.19 -5.04 -30.63
N THR A 763 0.32 -4.72 -31.92
CA THR A 763 1.61 -4.52 -32.62
C THR A 763 2.27 -3.16 -32.34
N GLY A 764 1.62 -2.27 -31.60
CA GLY A 764 2.04 -0.89 -31.33
C GLY A 764 1.63 0.12 -32.39
N LEU A 765 2.26 1.29 -32.33
CA LEU A 765 1.96 2.43 -33.20
C LEU A 765 2.40 2.13 -34.66
N PRO A 766 1.50 2.14 -35.66
CA PRO A 766 1.84 1.70 -37.01
C PRO A 766 2.97 2.49 -37.69
N GLU A 767 3.00 3.82 -37.55
CA GLU A 767 4.07 4.65 -38.10
C GLU A 767 5.41 4.40 -37.39
N PHE A 768 5.43 4.13 -36.07
CA PHE A 768 6.64 3.73 -35.35
C PHE A 768 7.25 2.45 -35.92
N ASN A 769 6.42 1.42 -36.18
CA ASN A 769 6.88 0.15 -36.75
C ASN A 769 7.47 0.34 -38.14
N LYS A 770 6.76 1.08 -39.00
CA LYS A 770 7.16 1.44 -40.37
C LYS A 770 8.47 2.24 -40.41
N LEU A 771 8.63 3.23 -39.53
CA LEU A 771 9.84 4.05 -39.43
C LEU A 771 11.02 3.25 -38.84
N SER A 772 10.77 2.38 -37.85
CA SER A 772 11.79 1.47 -37.30
C SER A 772 12.30 0.46 -38.33
N ALA A 773 11.41 -0.11 -39.15
CA ALA A 773 11.81 -0.97 -40.26
C ALA A 773 12.66 -0.19 -41.28
N LYS A 774 12.19 1.01 -41.69
CA LYS A 774 12.91 1.90 -42.61
C LYS A 774 14.32 2.27 -42.10
N LEU A 775 14.47 2.49 -40.79
CA LEU A 775 15.74 2.91 -40.18
C LEU A 775 16.81 1.81 -40.25
N ILE A 776 16.49 0.58 -39.86
CA ILE A 776 17.48 -0.51 -39.88
C ILE A 776 17.72 -1.05 -41.29
N PHE A 777 16.68 -1.31 -42.08
CA PHE A 777 16.83 -1.94 -43.40
C PHE A 777 17.17 -0.94 -44.52
N GLY A 778 17.01 0.37 -44.28
CA GLY A 778 17.12 1.42 -45.28
C GLY A 778 15.84 1.59 -46.10
N ALA A 779 15.61 2.81 -46.60
CA ALA A 779 14.39 3.15 -47.36
C ALA A 779 14.21 2.33 -48.64
N ASP A 780 15.32 1.90 -49.26
CA ASP A 780 15.31 1.17 -50.51
C ASP A 780 15.24 -0.36 -50.37
N SER A 781 15.15 -0.89 -49.15
CA SER A 781 15.16 -2.32 -48.84
C SER A 781 14.19 -3.13 -49.72
N PRO A 782 14.65 -4.18 -50.41
CA PRO A 782 13.77 -5.04 -51.20
C PRO A 782 12.73 -5.72 -50.31
N ALA A 783 13.11 -6.16 -49.10
CA ALA A 783 12.19 -6.79 -48.16
C ALA A 783 11.03 -5.88 -47.72
N ILE A 784 11.25 -4.56 -47.63
CA ILE A 784 10.16 -3.60 -47.37
C ILE A 784 9.29 -3.44 -48.62
N LYS A 785 9.88 -3.24 -49.80
CA LYS A 785 9.16 -3.10 -51.08
C LYS A 785 8.33 -4.34 -51.43
N GLU A 786 8.79 -5.51 -51.03
CA GLU A 786 8.15 -6.83 -51.22
C GLU A 786 7.19 -7.20 -50.05
N ASN A 787 6.99 -6.30 -49.08
CA ASN A 787 6.16 -6.50 -47.88
C ASN A 787 6.51 -7.78 -47.10
N ARG A 788 7.79 -8.16 -47.05
CA ARG A 788 8.31 -9.38 -46.39
C ARG A 788 8.72 -9.16 -44.93
N VAL A 789 8.57 -7.94 -44.40
CA VAL A 789 8.94 -7.60 -43.03
C VAL A 789 7.68 -7.44 -42.18
N SER A 790 7.54 -8.27 -41.15
CA SER A 790 6.63 -7.97 -40.03
C SER A 790 7.40 -7.19 -38.97
N THR A 791 6.90 -6.04 -38.53
CA THR A 791 7.53 -5.25 -37.45
C THR A 791 6.51 -4.92 -36.37
N ILE A 792 6.90 -5.18 -35.13
CA ILE A 792 6.12 -4.88 -33.93
C ILE A 792 6.93 -4.01 -32.96
N GLN A 793 6.23 -3.16 -32.24
CA GLN A 793 6.79 -2.38 -31.14
C GLN A 793 6.93 -3.29 -29.90
N CYS A 794 8.02 -3.13 -29.17
CA CYS A 794 8.43 -4.00 -28.07
C CYS A 794 9.02 -3.20 -26.91
N LEU A 795 9.15 -3.86 -25.74
CA LEU A 795 9.72 -3.28 -24.53
C LEU A 795 11.27 -3.15 -24.61
N SER A 796 11.73 -2.26 -25.49
CA SER A 796 13.13 -2.05 -25.87
C SER A 796 13.78 -3.31 -26.47
N GLY A 797 15.10 -3.34 -26.59
CA GLY A 797 15.83 -4.52 -27.08
C GLY A 797 15.54 -5.76 -26.24
N SER A 798 15.42 -5.60 -24.91
CA SER A 798 15.09 -6.68 -23.97
C SER A 798 13.76 -7.37 -24.29
N GLY A 799 12.68 -6.60 -24.50
CA GLY A 799 11.38 -7.14 -24.88
C GLY A 799 11.37 -7.72 -26.30
N SER A 800 12.12 -7.10 -27.21
CA SER A 800 12.25 -7.56 -28.60
C SER A 800 12.97 -8.92 -28.69
N LEU A 801 14.08 -9.08 -27.96
CA LEU A 801 14.79 -10.35 -27.80
C LEU A 801 13.91 -11.40 -27.12
N ARG A 802 13.18 -11.03 -26.06
CA ARG A 802 12.27 -11.95 -25.35
C ARG A 802 11.16 -12.49 -26.25
N ILE A 803 10.47 -11.62 -26.99
CA ILE A 803 9.39 -12.04 -27.90
C ILE A 803 9.94 -12.86 -29.06
N GLY A 804 11.10 -12.48 -29.62
CA GLY A 804 11.74 -13.27 -30.67
C GLY A 804 12.17 -14.66 -30.20
N ALA A 805 12.67 -14.79 -28.96
CA ALA A 805 12.99 -16.08 -28.35
C ALA A 805 11.74 -16.95 -28.17
N ASP A 806 10.65 -16.41 -27.59
CA ASP A 806 9.39 -17.16 -27.39
C ASP A 806 8.68 -17.50 -28.72
N PHE A 807 8.84 -16.67 -29.75
CA PHE A 807 8.38 -16.97 -31.11
C PHE A 807 9.17 -18.13 -31.72
N LEU A 808 10.50 -18.08 -31.67
CA LEU A 808 11.36 -19.14 -32.20
C LEU A 808 11.13 -20.47 -31.46
N ALA A 809 11.00 -20.44 -30.13
CA ALA A 809 10.74 -21.63 -29.34
C ALA A 809 9.44 -22.37 -29.73
N LYS A 810 8.38 -21.63 -30.11
CA LYS A 810 7.08 -22.21 -30.48
C LYS A 810 6.92 -22.54 -31.96
N HIS A 811 7.58 -21.80 -32.86
CA HIS A 811 7.28 -21.85 -34.30
C HIS A 811 8.47 -22.21 -35.18
N TYR A 812 9.68 -22.27 -34.64
CA TYR A 812 10.88 -22.67 -35.38
C TYR A 812 11.27 -24.13 -35.11
N TYR A 813 11.87 -24.79 -36.10
CA TYR A 813 12.15 -26.23 -36.07
C TYR A 813 13.46 -26.61 -35.36
N GLN A 814 14.24 -25.62 -34.92
CA GLN A 814 15.54 -25.80 -34.30
C GLN A 814 15.63 -24.93 -33.04
N HIS A 815 15.88 -25.58 -31.91
CA HIS A 815 15.83 -24.97 -30.57
C HIS A 815 17.21 -24.63 -30.01
N THR A 816 18.27 -24.82 -30.78
CA THR A 816 19.64 -24.44 -30.41
C THR A 816 19.93 -22.98 -30.81
N VAL A 817 20.34 -22.16 -29.84
CA VAL A 817 20.85 -20.79 -30.05
C VAL A 817 22.34 -20.69 -29.70
N TYR A 818 23.09 -20.03 -30.57
CA TYR A 818 24.52 -19.73 -30.42
C TYR A 818 24.71 -18.27 -29.99
N LEU A 819 25.41 -18.06 -28.88
CA LEU A 819 25.72 -16.76 -28.28
C LEU A 819 27.24 -16.49 -28.38
N SER A 820 27.66 -15.24 -28.58
CA SER A 820 29.10 -14.93 -28.61
C SER A 820 29.75 -15.14 -27.25
N GLN A 821 31.03 -15.49 -27.22
CA GLN A 821 31.82 -15.58 -25.99
C GLN A 821 32.90 -14.48 -25.96
N PRO A 822 32.76 -13.44 -25.11
CA PRO A 822 31.62 -13.12 -24.24
C PRO A 822 30.42 -12.50 -24.99
N THR A 823 29.33 -12.25 -24.26
CA THR A 823 28.09 -11.62 -24.74
C THR A 823 27.53 -10.71 -23.64
N TYR A 824 26.60 -9.81 -23.96
CA TYR A 824 25.84 -9.08 -22.95
C TYR A 824 25.17 -10.08 -21.99
N GLY A 825 25.49 -9.95 -20.69
CA GLY A 825 25.18 -10.96 -19.66
C GLY A 825 23.70 -11.27 -19.43
N ASN A 826 22.76 -10.49 -19.98
CA ASN A 826 21.33 -10.81 -19.92
C ASN A 826 20.81 -11.60 -21.14
N HIS A 827 21.64 -11.84 -22.17
CA HIS A 827 21.25 -12.67 -23.31
C HIS A 827 20.88 -14.10 -22.90
N PRO A 828 21.66 -14.83 -22.06
CA PRO A 828 21.27 -16.17 -21.63
C PRO A 828 19.87 -16.23 -20.98
N ASN A 829 19.53 -15.23 -20.17
CA ASN A 829 18.25 -15.16 -19.46
C ASN A 829 17.04 -15.11 -20.41
N PHE A 830 17.14 -14.41 -21.55
CA PHE A 830 16.03 -14.32 -22.52
C PHE A 830 15.73 -15.66 -23.19
N PHE A 831 16.78 -16.41 -23.56
CA PHE A 831 16.66 -17.69 -24.27
C PHE A 831 16.41 -18.88 -23.34
N ALA A 832 17.02 -18.90 -22.14
CA ALA A 832 16.77 -19.92 -21.13
C ALA A 832 15.30 -19.92 -20.69
N ALA A 833 14.73 -18.74 -20.39
CA ALA A 833 13.32 -18.62 -20.03
C ALA A 833 12.36 -18.87 -21.22
N ALA A 834 12.88 -19.04 -22.45
CA ALA A 834 12.11 -19.46 -23.63
C ALA A 834 12.21 -20.98 -23.88
N GLY A 835 13.01 -21.71 -23.09
CA GLY A 835 13.28 -23.14 -23.29
C GLY A 835 14.25 -23.45 -24.43
N LEU A 836 14.98 -22.45 -24.94
CA LEU A 836 15.95 -22.63 -26.03
C LEU A 836 17.31 -23.09 -25.48
N ALA A 837 17.87 -24.13 -26.10
CA ALA A 837 19.14 -24.72 -25.71
C ALA A 837 20.30 -23.81 -26.15
N MET A 838 21.12 -23.37 -25.21
CA MET A 838 22.19 -22.41 -25.47
C MET A 838 23.53 -23.09 -25.72
N LYS A 839 24.28 -22.57 -26.70
CA LYS A 839 25.70 -22.84 -26.94
C LYS A 839 26.44 -21.51 -27.12
N THR A 840 27.76 -21.54 -26.98
CA THR A 840 28.61 -20.38 -27.32
C THR A 840 29.34 -20.58 -28.65
N TYR A 841 29.84 -19.48 -29.20
CA TYR A 841 30.87 -19.45 -30.25
C TYR A 841 31.96 -18.46 -29.87
N HIS A 842 33.21 -18.74 -30.25
CA HIS A 842 34.34 -17.85 -30.00
C HIS A 842 34.13 -16.49 -30.65
N TYR A 843 34.54 -15.43 -29.95
CA TYR A 843 34.38 -14.05 -30.41
C TYR A 843 35.55 -13.17 -29.96
N TYR A 844 35.98 -13.30 -28.71
CA TYR A 844 37.09 -12.55 -28.14
C TYR A 844 38.31 -13.45 -27.92
N ASP A 845 39.48 -12.99 -28.39
CA ASP A 845 40.77 -13.56 -28.01
C ASP A 845 41.43 -12.71 -26.90
N PRO A 846 41.58 -13.24 -25.67
CA PRO A 846 42.28 -12.56 -24.57
C PRO A 846 43.77 -12.32 -24.79
N LYS A 847 44.41 -12.90 -25.82
CA LYS A 847 45.84 -12.68 -26.10
C LYS A 847 46.08 -11.44 -26.98
N THR A 848 45.15 -11.13 -27.88
CA THR A 848 45.22 -9.95 -28.78
C THR A 848 44.29 -8.82 -28.36
N ASN A 849 43.42 -9.04 -27.35
CA ASN A 849 42.29 -8.18 -27.01
C ASN A 849 41.44 -7.84 -28.26
N GLY A 850 41.24 -8.85 -29.11
CA GLY A 850 40.74 -8.73 -30.49
C GLY A 850 39.65 -9.75 -30.83
N LEU A 851 39.21 -9.72 -32.09
CA LEU A 851 38.20 -10.63 -32.63
C LEU A 851 38.82 -12.01 -32.95
N ASP A 852 38.40 -13.07 -32.25
CA ASP A 852 38.71 -14.45 -32.67
C ASP A 852 37.83 -14.84 -33.86
N PHE A 853 38.21 -14.32 -35.02
CA PHE A 853 37.48 -14.53 -36.25
C PHE A 853 37.60 -15.96 -36.78
N GLN A 854 38.70 -16.67 -36.49
CA GLN A 854 38.89 -18.05 -36.95
C GLN A 854 38.10 -19.04 -36.07
N GLY A 855 38.13 -18.88 -34.75
CA GLY A 855 37.27 -19.62 -33.83
C GLY A 855 35.78 -19.40 -34.14
N MET A 856 35.38 -18.14 -34.41
CA MET A 856 34.01 -17.82 -34.86
C MET A 856 33.59 -18.61 -36.11
N LEU A 857 34.40 -18.59 -37.17
CA LEU A 857 34.08 -19.32 -38.40
C LEU A 857 34.12 -20.85 -38.20
N GLN A 858 34.98 -21.35 -37.32
CA GLN A 858 35.05 -22.77 -36.98
C GLN A 858 33.78 -23.23 -36.24
N ASP A 859 33.35 -22.51 -35.19
CA ASP A 859 32.18 -22.86 -34.39
C ASP A 859 30.87 -22.73 -35.16
N LEU A 860 30.69 -21.62 -35.88
CA LEU A 860 29.52 -21.43 -36.76
C LEU A 860 29.56 -22.40 -37.97
N GLY A 861 30.76 -22.86 -38.35
CA GLY A 861 30.95 -23.95 -39.31
C GLY A 861 30.60 -25.33 -38.75
N ALA A 862 30.74 -25.55 -37.45
CA ALA A 862 30.35 -26.78 -36.75
C ALA A 862 28.87 -26.79 -36.30
N ALA A 863 28.21 -25.62 -36.29
CA ALA A 863 26.81 -25.49 -35.90
C ALA A 863 25.87 -26.33 -36.79
N PRO A 864 24.83 -26.98 -36.22
CA PRO A 864 23.87 -27.78 -36.99
C PRO A 864 23.01 -26.88 -37.88
N SER A 865 22.58 -27.43 -39.03
CA SER A 865 21.71 -26.72 -39.97
C SER A 865 20.46 -26.17 -39.27
N GLY A 866 20.15 -24.90 -39.52
CA GLY A 866 19.05 -24.20 -38.88
C GLY A 866 19.34 -23.65 -37.49
N ALA A 867 20.55 -23.75 -36.92
CA ALA A 867 20.79 -23.16 -35.60
C ALA A 867 20.59 -21.65 -35.63
N ILE A 868 20.01 -21.12 -34.54
CA ILE A 868 19.82 -19.68 -34.34
C ILE A 868 21.18 -19.11 -33.92
N VAL A 869 21.62 -18.01 -34.51
CA VAL A 869 22.86 -17.31 -34.11
C VAL A 869 22.50 -15.90 -33.68
N LEU A 870 22.77 -15.58 -32.42
CA LEU A 870 22.63 -14.22 -31.92
C LEU A 870 23.88 -13.42 -32.30
N LEU A 871 23.65 -12.33 -33.02
CA LEU A 871 24.65 -11.39 -33.51
C LEU A 871 24.37 -10.02 -32.89
N GLN A 872 25.40 -9.26 -32.51
CA GLN A 872 25.26 -7.83 -32.25
C GLN A 872 25.67 -7.11 -33.54
N ALA A 873 24.80 -6.24 -34.07
CA ALA A 873 25.02 -5.63 -35.39
C ALA A 873 26.15 -4.59 -35.39
N SER A 874 26.30 -3.88 -34.27
CA SER A 874 27.34 -2.88 -34.03
C SER A 874 27.52 -2.65 -32.52
N GLY A 875 28.71 -2.24 -32.10
CA GLY A 875 29.06 -1.85 -30.75
C GLY A 875 29.00 -3.00 -29.75
N HIS A 876 29.55 -4.17 -30.12
CA HIS A 876 29.44 -5.41 -29.34
C HIS A 876 29.64 -5.23 -27.83
N ASN A 877 28.62 -5.53 -27.04
CA ASN A 877 28.69 -5.57 -25.58
C ASN A 877 29.05 -7.00 -25.13
N PRO A 878 30.14 -7.22 -24.36
CA PRO A 878 30.95 -6.23 -23.64
C PRO A 878 32.22 -5.75 -24.36
N THR A 879 32.60 -6.35 -25.49
CA THR A 879 33.99 -6.24 -26.01
C THR A 879 34.36 -4.89 -26.61
N GLY A 880 33.40 -4.18 -27.20
CA GLY A 880 33.65 -3.04 -28.07
C GLY A 880 34.30 -3.41 -29.40
N ILE A 881 34.21 -4.66 -29.87
CA ILE A 881 34.87 -5.14 -31.10
C ILE A 881 33.81 -5.60 -32.10
N ASP A 882 33.79 -5.01 -33.29
CA ASP A 882 32.90 -5.39 -34.38
C ASP A 882 33.71 -5.99 -35.55
N PRO A 883 33.19 -6.99 -36.30
CA PRO A 883 33.82 -7.47 -37.52
C PRO A 883 33.86 -6.40 -38.62
N THR A 884 34.91 -6.42 -39.44
CA THR A 884 34.97 -5.58 -40.66
C THR A 884 33.93 -6.01 -41.69
N ALA A 885 33.60 -5.14 -42.66
CA ALA A 885 32.63 -5.46 -43.71
C ALA A 885 33.00 -6.72 -44.53
N GLN A 886 34.29 -7.01 -44.73
CA GLN A 886 34.76 -8.23 -45.38
C GLN A 886 34.54 -9.48 -44.52
N GLN A 887 34.75 -9.36 -43.20
CA GLN A 887 34.46 -10.43 -42.24
C GLN A 887 32.95 -10.69 -42.11
N TRP A 888 32.12 -9.64 -42.08
CA TRP A 888 30.66 -9.76 -42.12
C TRP A 888 30.15 -10.46 -43.38
N GLU A 889 30.76 -10.22 -44.53
CA GLU A 889 30.43 -10.94 -45.77
C GLU A 889 30.79 -12.43 -45.67
N GLN A 890 31.95 -12.78 -45.10
CA GLN A 890 32.32 -14.18 -44.87
C GLN A 890 31.41 -14.87 -43.84
N ILE A 891 31.03 -14.19 -42.76
CA ILE A 891 30.04 -14.67 -41.78
C ILE A 891 28.68 -14.89 -42.47
N ARG A 892 28.23 -13.97 -43.32
CA ARG A 892 27.00 -14.12 -44.12
C ARG A 892 27.07 -15.35 -45.01
N GLN A 893 28.14 -15.49 -45.80
CA GLN A 893 28.33 -16.64 -46.69
C GLN A 893 28.33 -17.97 -45.92
N LEU A 894 29.03 -18.05 -44.79
CA LEU A 894 29.05 -19.23 -43.92
C LEU A 894 27.65 -19.56 -43.36
N MET A 895 26.96 -18.56 -42.81
CA MET A 895 25.61 -18.74 -42.27
C MET A 895 24.60 -19.16 -43.35
N ARG A 896 24.73 -18.67 -44.59
CA ARG A 896 23.90 -19.11 -45.73
C ARG A 896 24.22 -20.55 -46.13
N LEU A 897 25.49 -20.91 -46.26
CA LEU A 897 25.94 -22.27 -46.58
C LEU A 897 25.46 -23.28 -45.53
N LYS A 898 25.52 -22.90 -44.25
CA LYS A 898 25.08 -23.71 -43.10
C LYS A 898 23.60 -23.56 -42.76
N ARG A 899 22.84 -22.75 -43.51
CA ARG A 899 21.40 -22.47 -43.32
C ARG A 899 21.05 -22.01 -41.89
N LEU A 900 21.92 -21.23 -41.26
CA LEU A 900 21.74 -20.71 -39.91
C LEU A 900 20.82 -19.49 -39.91
N LEU A 901 20.00 -19.34 -38.86
CA LEU A 901 19.06 -18.22 -38.72
C LEU A 901 19.73 -17.07 -37.95
N PRO A 902 19.91 -15.88 -38.56
CA PRO A 902 20.44 -14.71 -37.85
C PRO A 902 19.36 -14.08 -36.97
N PHE A 903 19.69 -13.82 -35.72
CA PHE A 903 18.96 -12.91 -34.84
C PHE A 903 19.91 -11.78 -34.45
N PHE A 904 19.63 -10.54 -34.87
CA PHE A 904 20.43 -9.36 -34.55
C PHE A 904 19.89 -8.64 -33.31
N ASP A 905 20.74 -8.32 -32.34
CA ASP A 905 20.54 -7.23 -31.37
C ASP A 905 21.14 -5.93 -31.93
N CYS A 906 20.35 -4.87 -31.90
CA CYS A 906 20.61 -3.57 -32.53
C CYS A 906 20.35 -2.44 -31.51
N ALA A 907 21.23 -2.35 -30.50
CA ALA A 907 21.13 -1.36 -29.42
C ALA A 907 22.08 -0.15 -29.56
N TYR A 908 23.02 -0.17 -30.52
CA TYR A 908 24.09 0.84 -30.67
C TYR A 908 24.22 1.37 -32.11
N GLN A 909 23.16 1.30 -32.93
CA GLN A 909 23.15 1.89 -34.27
C GLN A 909 23.33 3.41 -34.17
N GLY A 910 24.41 3.94 -34.75
CA GLY A 910 24.79 5.36 -34.65
C GLY A 910 25.80 5.68 -33.54
N PHE A 911 26.30 4.68 -32.80
CA PHE A 911 27.32 4.84 -31.75
C PHE A 911 28.71 4.27 -32.13
N VAL A 912 28.87 3.71 -33.33
CA VAL A 912 30.16 3.17 -33.83
C VAL A 912 30.72 4.05 -34.94
N THR A 913 29.99 4.20 -36.05
CA THR A 913 30.40 5.00 -37.21
C THR A 913 29.30 5.97 -37.63
N ASN A 914 28.12 5.48 -37.98
CA ASN A 914 26.90 6.26 -38.29
C ASN A 914 25.69 5.34 -38.50
N MET A 915 24.49 5.91 -38.61
CA MET A 915 23.23 5.17 -38.74
C MET A 915 23.17 4.14 -39.88
N ASP A 916 23.85 4.36 -41.00
CA ASP A 916 23.81 3.46 -42.16
C ASP A 916 24.93 2.42 -42.13
N ALA A 917 26.14 2.81 -41.73
CA ALA A 917 27.28 1.91 -41.57
C ALA A 917 27.05 0.90 -40.44
N ASP A 918 26.51 1.35 -39.30
CA ASP A 918 26.23 0.52 -38.13
C ASP A 918 25.06 -0.47 -38.38
N ALA A 919 24.28 -0.24 -39.44
CA ALA A 919 23.22 -1.15 -39.91
C ALA A 919 23.65 -2.05 -41.09
N LEU A 920 24.85 -1.85 -41.64
CA LEU A 920 25.34 -2.55 -42.82
C LEU A 920 25.25 -4.09 -42.71
N PRO A 921 25.61 -4.75 -41.57
CA PRO A 921 25.50 -6.19 -41.45
C PRO A 921 24.06 -6.70 -41.61
N VAL A 922 23.08 -6.03 -40.98
CA VAL A 922 21.67 -6.38 -41.11
C VAL A 922 21.21 -6.22 -42.56
N ARG A 923 21.61 -5.14 -43.23
CA ARG A 923 21.25 -4.86 -44.63
C ARG A 923 21.86 -5.89 -45.59
N MET A 924 23.12 -6.28 -45.40
CA MET A 924 23.78 -7.35 -46.17
C MET A 924 23.04 -8.68 -46.04
N PHE A 925 22.56 -9.02 -44.84
CA PHE A 925 21.77 -10.22 -44.57
C PHE A 925 20.31 -10.16 -45.04
N VAL A 926 19.83 -9.03 -45.57
CA VAL A 926 18.48 -8.87 -46.13
C VAL A 926 18.50 -8.67 -47.65
N ALA A 927 19.58 -8.09 -48.19
CA ALA A 927 19.77 -7.83 -49.61
C ALA A 927 19.79 -9.12 -50.48
N ASP A 928 20.22 -10.25 -49.92
CA ASP A 928 20.21 -11.56 -50.60
C ASP A 928 18.86 -12.31 -50.51
N GLY A 929 17.79 -11.63 -50.09
CA GLY A 929 16.48 -12.24 -49.85
C GLY A 929 16.47 -13.19 -48.64
N GLY A 930 17.48 -13.12 -47.78
CA GLY A 930 17.57 -13.86 -46.53
C GLY A 930 16.44 -13.58 -45.55
N GLU A 931 16.31 -14.50 -44.59
CA GLU A 931 15.43 -14.36 -43.43
C GLU A 931 16.27 -14.09 -42.18
N CYS A 932 15.76 -13.25 -41.28
CA CYS A 932 16.40 -12.91 -40.02
C CYS A 932 15.40 -12.27 -39.04
N LEU A 933 15.75 -12.27 -37.75
CA LEU A 933 15.09 -11.47 -36.73
C LEU A 933 16.00 -10.30 -36.34
N VAL A 934 15.40 -9.16 -35.96
CA VAL A 934 16.12 -7.93 -35.58
C VAL A 934 15.43 -7.27 -34.39
N ALA A 935 16.11 -7.23 -33.25
CA ALA A 935 15.69 -6.54 -32.04
C ALA A 935 16.35 -5.15 -31.96
N GLN A 936 15.57 -4.09 -32.14
CA GLN A 936 16.03 -2.70 -32.07
C GLN A 936 15.75 -2.07 -30.70
N SER A 937 16.68 -1.23 -30.21
CA SER A 937 16.51 -0.46 -28.96
C SER A 937 16.80 1.02 -29.16
N TYR A 938 15.82 1.87 -28.84
CA TYR A 938 16.01 3.32 -28.83
C TYR A 938 16.56 3.85 -27.49
N SER A 939 16.81 2.96 -26.52
CA SER A 939 17.22 3.35 -25.18
C SER A 939 18.60 3.98 -25.10
N LYS A 940 19.51 3.67 -26.04
CA LYS A 940 20.78 4.40 -26.18
C LYS A 940 20.67 5.44 -27.29
N THR A 941 20.25 5.03 -28.48
CA THR A 941 20.27 5.85 -29.71
C THR A 941 19.46 7.15 -29.60
N MET A 942 18.40 7.18 -28.78
CA MET A 942 17.67 8.41 -28.42
C MET A 942 17.73 8.74 -26.92
N GLY A 943 18.56 8.04 -26.13
CA GLY A 943 18.61 8.20 -24.68
C GLY A 943 17.33 7.78 -23.93
N LEU A 944 16.42 7.05 -24.58
CA LEU A 944 15.10 6.65 -24.04
C LEU A 944 15.22 5.41 -23.14
N TYR A 945 16.07 5.49 -22.11
CA TYR A 945 16.35 4.40 -21.17
C TYR A 945 15.10 3.99 -20.39
N GLY A 946 14.38 4.97 -19.84
CA GLY A 946 13.18 4.79 -19.01
C GLY A 946 11.96 4.32 -19.81
N GLU A 947 11.71 4.93 -20.97
CA GLU A 947 10.53 4.70 -21.83
C GLU A 947 10.31 3.26 -22.34
N ARG A 948 11.32 2.41 -22.20
CA ARG A 948 11.30 1.01 -22.66
C ARG A 948 10.85 0.84 -24.12
N VAL A 949 11.18 1.77 -25.02
CA VAL A 949 10.80 1.70 -26.44
C VAL A 949 11.85 0.97 -27.31
N GLY A 950 11.36 0.12 -28.21
CA GLY A 950 12.13 -0.68 -29.18
C GLY A 950 11.20 -1.41 -30.16
N ALA A 951 11.76 -2.21 -31.06
CA ALA A 951 10.99 -2.94 -32.07
C ALA A 951 11.61 -4.32 -32.38
N LEU A 952 10.76 -5.33 -32.60
CA LEU A 952 11.17 -6.59 -33.23
C LEU A 952 10.72 -6.57 -34.69
N SER A 953 11.65 -6.72 -35.61
CA SER A 953 11.37 -6.96 -37.03
C SER A 953 11.74 -8.39 -37.41
N VAL A 954 10.86 -9.06 -38.15
CA VAL A 954 11.08 -10.41 -38.69
C VAL A 954 10.99 -10.34 -40.21
N VAL A 955 12.08 -10.70 -40.89
CA VAL A 955 12.19 -10.73 -42.35
C VAL A 955 11.93 -12.16 -42.84
N CYS A 956 10.92 -12.32 -43.69
CA CYS A 956 10.41 -13.61 -44.17
C CYS A 956 10.70 -13.82 -45.67
N LYS A 957 10.45 -15.02 -46.21
CA LYS A 957 10.47 -15.26 -47.68
C LYS A 957 9.32 -14.64 -48.46
N THR A 958 8.14 -14.45 -47.87
CA THR A 958 6.97 -13.90 -48.57
C THR A 958 6.11 -13.02 -47.65
N THR A 959 5.29 -12.16 -48.25
CA THR A 959 4.26 -11.36 -47.58
C THR A 959 3.27 -12.22 -46.80
N ASP A 960 2.91 -13.38 -47.35
CA ASP A 960 2.02 -14.38 -46.75
C ASP A 960 2.63 -15.08 -45.52
N VAL A 961 3.95 -15.30 -45.50
CA VAL A 961 4.65 -15.74 -44.27
C VAL A 961 4.71 -14.59 -43.27
N ALA A 962 5.00 -13.36 -43.70
CA ALA A 962 5.08 -12.19 -42.80
C ALA A 962 3.75 -11.91 -42.07
N SER A 963 2.59 -12.04 -42.73
CA SER A 963 1.29 -11.85 -42.07
C SER A 963 0.95 -12.96 -41.06
N ARG A 964 1.38 -14.21 -41.30
CA ARG A 964 1.31 -15.30 -40.30
C ARG A 964 2.24 -15.07 -39.12
N VAL A 965 3.45 -14.55 -39.35
CA VAL A 965 4.36 -14.18 -38.27
C VAL A 965 3.72 -13.09 -37.40
N GLU A 966 3.15 -12.05 -38.00
CA GLU A 966 2.47 -10.97 -37.26
C GLU A 966 1.31 -11.47 -36.40
N SER A 967 0.50 -12.42 -36.90
CA SER A 967 -0.63 -12.95 -36.13
C SER A 967 -0.19 -13.79 -34.93
N GLN A 968 0.86 -14.59 -35.05
CA GLN A 968 1.45 -15.31 -33.91
C GLN A 968 2.12 -14.36 -32.92
N LEU A 969 2.84 -13.32 -33.39
CA LEU A 969 3.43 -12.29 -32.53
C LEU A 969 2.36 -11.56 -31.68
N LYS A 970 1.18 -11.25 -32.25
CA LYS A 970 0.05 -10.70 -31.48
C LYS A 970 -0.41 -11.63 -30.34
N LEU A 971 -0.45 -12.94 -30.59
CA LEU A 971 -0.81 -13.94 -29.57
C LEU A 971 0.26 -14.09 -28.48
N LEU A 972 1.52 -13.76 -28.76
CA LEU A 972 2.60 -13.70 -27.75
C LEU A 972 2.56 -12.42 -26.92
N ILE A 973 2.35 -11.26 -27.55
CA ILE A 973 2.31 -9.96 -26.87
C ILE A 973 1.14 -9.85 -25.91
N ARG A 974 -0.07 -10.28 -26.34
CA ARG A 974 -1.31 -10.07 -25.59
C ARG A 974 -1.27 -10.57 -24.14
N PRO A 975 -0.77 -11.78 -23.81
CA PRO A 975 -0.61 -12.23 -22.42
C PRO A 975 0.64 -11.70 -21.70
N MET A 976 1.63 -11.13 -22.41
CA MET A 976 2.85 -10.58 -21.78
C MET A 976 2.64 -9.16 -21.24
N TYR A 977 2.07 -8.27 -22.06
CA TYR A 977 1.88 -6.86 -21.70
C TYR A 977 0.70 -6.20 -22.42
N SER A 978 -0.25 -6.97 -22.95
CA SER A 978 -1.39 -6.50 -23.77
C SER A 978 -1.02 -5.84 -25.10
N ASN A 979 -0.39 -4.67 -25.04
CA ASN A 979 -0.01 -3.78 -26.13
C ASN A 979 1.04 -2.78 -25.58
N PRO A 980 2.00 -2.31 -26.40
CA PRO A 980 3.18 -1.61 -25.88
C PRO A 980 2.92 -0.13 -25.52
N PRO A 981 3.76 0.48 -24.64
CA PRO A 981 3.57 1.86 -24.16
C PRO A 981 3.66 2.92 -25.27
N ILE A 982 2.77 3.92 -25.23
CA ILE A 982 2.67 4.92 -26.31
C ILE A 982 3.82 5.95 -26.34
N HIS A 983 4.22 6.50 -25.19
CA HIS A 983 4.98 7.76 -25.13
C HIS A 983 6.32 7.73 -25.87
N GLY A 984 7.24 6.84 -25.49
CA GLY A 984 8.51 6.64 -26.19
C GLY A 984 8.39 6.31 -27.69
N ALA A 985 7.32 5.62 -28.11
CA ALA A 985 7.10 5.35 -29.53
C ALA A 985 6.61 6.57 -30.30
N SER A 986 5.81 7.44 -29.67
CA SER A 986 5.46 8.75 -30.24
C SER A 986 6.68 9.67 -30.35
N ILE A 987 7.58 9.69 -29.35
CA ILE A 987 8.84 10.45 -29.40
C ILE A 987 9.70 10.00 -30.59
N VAL A 988 9.96 8.69 -30.71
CA VAL A 988 10.71 8.12 -31.84
C VAL A 988 10.00 8.42 -33.18
N THR A 989 8.67 8.34 -33.22
CA THR A 989 7.89 8.64 -34.44
C THR A 989 8.02 10.10 -34.85
N ALA A 990 7.98 11.05 -33.92
CA ALA A 990 8.18 12.48 -34.22
C ALA A 990 9.57 12.71 -34.85
N ILE A 991 10.63 12.23 -34.19
CA ILE A 991 12.02 12.40 -34.62
C ILE A 991 12.31 11.70 -35.96
N LEU A 992 11.74 10.51 -36.22
CA LEU A 992 11.96 9.77 -37.48
C LEU A 992 11.05 10.21 -38.64
N LYS A 993 9.96 10.94 -38.35
CA LYS A 993 9.01 11.45 -39.35
C LYS A 993 9.41 12.85 -39.84
N ASP A 994 9.86 13.71 -38.94
CA ASP A 994 10.33 15.05 -39.31
C ASP A 994 11.79 15.06 -39.79
N ARG A 995 12.06 15.84 -40.85
CA ARG A 995 13.38 15.88 -41.50
C ARG A 995 14.41 16.68 -40.69
N GLU A 996 14.00 17.76 -40.06
CA GLU A 996 14.89 18.65 -39.32
C GLU A 996 15.24 18.03 -37.96
N MET A 997 14.25 17.46 -37.26
CA MET A 997 14.46 16.70 -36.02
C MET A 997 15.34 15.46 -36.26
N TYR A 998 15.15 14.73 -37.36
CA TYR A 998 16.04 13.63 -37.74
C TYR A 998 17.48 14.11 -37.97
N SER A 999 17.66 15.22 -38.71
CA SER A 999 18.98 15.79 -39.00
C SER A 999 19.67 16.29 -37.74
N GLN A 1000 18.94 16.92 -36.83
CA GLN A 1000 19.42 17.34 -35.52
C GLN A 1000 19.83 16.12 -34.68
N TRP A 1001 18.98 15.11 -34.58
CA TRP A 1001 19.24 13.88 -33.82
C TRP A 1001 20.50 13.15 -34.29
N VAL A 1002 20.68 12.96 -35.60
CA VAL A 1002 21.89 12.34 -36.17
C VAL A 1002 23.14 13.19 -35.91
N THR A 1003 23.01 14.51 -35.89
CA THR A 1003 24.10 15.43 -35.54
C THR A 1003 24.47 15.32 -34.06
N GLU A 1004 23.49 15.26 -33.16
CA GLU A 1004 23.71 15.04 -31.72
C GLU A 1004 24.37 13.66 -31.47
N LEU A 1005 23.91 12.59 -32.13
CA LEU A 1005 24.52 11.26 -32.05
C LEU A 1005 25.99 11.24 -32.51
N LYS A 1006 26.32 11.97 -33.58
CA LYS A 1006 27.72 12.10 -34.00
C LYS A 1006 28.57 12.78 -32.94
N GLN A 1007 28.10 13.87 -32.34
CA GLN A 1007 28.80 14.54 -31.22
C GLN A 1007 29.01 13.59 -30.03
N LEU A 1008 28.05 12.72 -29.73
CA LEU A 1008 28.19 11.72 -28.66
C LEU A 1008 29.32 10.73 -28.96
N THR A 1009 29.38 10.25 -30.20
CA THR A 1009 30.36 9.27 -30.67
C THR A 1009 31.77 9.87 -30.75
N ASP A 1010 31.88 11.10 -31.26
CA ASP A 1010 33.16 11.84 -31.33
C ASP A 1010 33.73 12.11 -29.92
N ARG A 1011 32.87 12.39 -28.91
CA ARG A 1011 33.32 12.49 -27.50
C ARG A 1011 33.81 11.15 -26.96
N ILE A 1012 33.12 10.04 -27.24
CA ILE A 1012 33.54 8.70 -26.80
C ILE A 1012 34.91 8.33 -27.39
N ALA A 1013 35.14 8.61 -28.69
CA ALA A 1013 36.45 8.44 -29.32
C ALA A 1013 37.54 9.30 -28.66
N THR A 1014 37.20 10.55 -28.32
CA THR A 1014 38.11 11.47 -27.60
C THR A 1014 38.48 10.93 -26.20
N LEU A 1015 37.51 10.44 -25.43
CA LEU A 1015 37.74 9.84 -24.10
C LEU A 1015 38.61 8.57 -24.16
N ARG A 1016 38.46 7.74 -25.21
CA ARG A 1016 39.33 6.57 -25.44
C ARG A 1016 40.78 6.99 -25.67
N GLN A 1017 41.01 8.02 -26.49
CA GLN A 1017 42.36 8.55 -26.71
C GLN A 1017 42.96 9.17 -25.45
N GLN A 1018 42.19 9.97 -24.70
CA GLN A 1018 42.64 10.55 -23.43
C GLN A 1018 43.02 9.47 -22.41
N LEU A 1019 42.22 8.42 -22.26
CA LEU A 1019 42.49 7.33 -21.31
C LEU A 1019 43.73 6.52 -21.71
N HIS A 1020 43.88 6.22 -22.99
CA HIS A 1020 45.05 5.52 -23.52
C HIS A 1020 46.35 6.33 -23.29
N LEU A 1021 46.34 7.63 -23.62
CA LEU A 1021 47.48 8.52 -23.36
C LEU A 1021 47.79 8.62 -21.86
N ALA A 1022 46.78 8.82 -21.01
CA ALA A 1022 46.96 8.91 -19.57
C ALA A 1022 47.55 7.63 -18.93
N LEU A 1023 47.33 6.45 -19.53
CA LEU A 1023 47.95 5.19 -19.12
C LEU A 1023 49.40 5.05 -19.62
N LEU A 1024 49.69 5.52 -20.85
CA LEU A 1024 51.05 5.56 -21.39
C LEU A 1024 51.95 6.55 -20.63
N ASP A 1025 51.45 7.74 -20.30
CA ASP A 1025 52.17 8.77 -19.54
C ASP A 1025 52.57 8.30 -18.12
N ARG A 1026 51.83 7.31 -17.59
CA ARG A 1026 52.12 6.65 -16.30
C ARG A 1026 53.06 5.45 -16.42
N GLY A 1027 53.35 4.99 -17.64
CA GLY A 1027 54.09 3.75 -17.87
C GLY A 1027 53.35 2.51 -17.35
N THR A 1028 52.01 2.49 -17.40
CA THR A 1028 51.21 1.37 -16.88
C THR A 1028 51.56 0.06 -17.60
N PRO A 1029 51.82 -1.05 -16.88
CA PRO A 1029 52.17 -2.33 -17.51
C PRO A 1029 51.08 -2.86 -18.45
N GLY A 1030 51.49 -3.52 -19.55
CA GLY A 1030 50.61 -4.13 -20.56
C GLY A 1030 50.41 -3.28 -21.83
N ASP A 1031 49.82 -3.88 -22.87
CA ASP A 1031 49.29 -3.12 -24.01
C ASP A 1031 47.89 -2.59 -23.64
N TRP A 1032 47.70 -1.27 -23.78
CA TRP A 1032 46.42 -0.58 -23.55
C TRP A 1032 45.79 -0.04 -24.84
N SER A 1033 46.44 -0.23 -25.99
CA SER A 1033 46.02 0.35 -27.27
C SER A 1033 44.71 -0.23 -27.79
N HIS A 1034 44.23 -1.37 -27.27
CA HIS A 1034 42.88 -1.89 -27.51
C HIS A 1034 41.77 -0.92 -27.09
N ILE A 1035 41.98 -0.06 -26.08
CA ILE A 1035 41.00 0.97 -25.69
C ILE A 1035 40.64 1.89 -26.87
N THR A 1036 41.61 2.16 -27.75
CA THR A 1036 41.43 3.02 -28.95
C THR A 1036 41.00 2.24 -30.20
N ARG A 1037 41.28 0.93 -30.27
CA ARG A 1037 40.78 0.03 -31.32
C ARG A 1037 39.29 -0.33 -31.11
N GLN A 1038 38.85 -0.39 -29.86
CA GLN A 1038 37.48 -0.71 -29.48
C GLN A 1038 36.52 0.49 -29.75
N VAL A 1039 35.29 0.17 -30.14
CA VAL A 1039 34.23 1.09 -30.58
C VAL A 1039 32.99 1.03 -29.67
N GLY A 1040 32.01 1.91 -29.91
CA GLY A 1040 30.77 1.95 -29.14
C GLY A 1040 30.94 2.42 -27.69
N MET A 1041 29.92 2.21 -26.87
CA MET A 1041 29.88 2.75 -25.49
C MET A 1041 30.80 2.02 -24.50
N PHE A 1042 31.26 0.80 -24.79
CA PHE A 1042 31.96 -0.06 -23.82
C PHE A 1042 33.40 -0.34 -24.22
N SER A 1043 34.25 -0.54 -23.21
CA SER A 1043 35.59 -1.10 -23.36
C SER A 1043 35.74 -2.26 -22.40
N LEU A 1044 36.28 -3.37 -22.88
CA LEU A 1044 36.74 -4.47 -22.04
C LEU A 1044 38.21 -4.19 -21.72
N THR A 1045 38.48 -3.81 -20.46
CA THR A 1045 39.81 -3.29 -20.07
C THR A 1045 40.89 -4.36 -20.07
N GLY A 1046 40.55 -5.61 -19.71
CA GLY A 1046 41.50 -6.68 -19.42
C GLY A 1046 41.82 -6.84 -17.93
N LEU A 1047 41.30 -5.97 -17.05
CA LEU A 1047 41.43 -6.11 -15.60
C LEU A 1047 40.73 -7.39 -15.10
N ASN A 1048 41.35 -8.06 -14.14
CA ASN A 1048 40.76 -9.22 -13.48
C ASN A 1048 39.80 -8.81 -12.33
N ALA A 1049 39.05 -9.77 -11.78
CA ALA A 1049 38.05 -9.49 -10.74
C ALA A 1049 38.64 -8.96 -9.42
N GLU A 1050 39.89 -9.30 -9.08
CA GLU A 1050 40.59 -8.84 -7.87
C GLU A 1050 41.04 -7.39 -8.04
N GLN A 1051 41.56 -7.05 -9.22
CA GLN A 1051 41.89 -5.68 -9.62
C GLN A 1051 40.63 -4.79 -9.69
N VAL A 1052 39.50 -5.31 -10.19
CA VAL A 1052 38.21 -4.59 -10.15
C VAL A 1052 37.73 -4.39 -8.70
N ALA A 1053 37.89 -5.37 -7.82
CA ALA A 1053 37.57 -5.22 -6.40
C ALA A 1053 38.45 -4.17 -5.70
N PHE A 1054 39.74 -4.09 -6.05
CA PHE A 1054 40.66 -3.04 -5.61
C PHE A 1054 40.24 -1.65 -6.11
N LEU A 1055 39.85 -1.51 -7.39
CA LEU A 1055 39.32 -0.25 -7.94
C LEU A 1055 38.05 0.23 -7.20
N ILE A 1056 37.17 -0.70 -6.81
CA ILE A 1056 35.98 -0.39 -6.02
C ILE A 1056 36.36 0.03 -4.60
N LYS A 1057 37.26 -0.71 -3.94
CA LYS A 1057 37.59 -0.54 -2.52
C LYS A 1057 38.46 0.68 -2.21
N GLU A 1058 39.52 0.90 -2.99
CA GLU A 1058 40.52 1.96 -2.71
C GLU A 1058 40.27 3.23 -3.52
N TYR A 1059 39.64 3.12 -4.70
CA TYR A 1059 39.45 4.25 -5.64
C TYR A 1059 37.97 4.61 -5.88
N HIS A 1060 37.01 3.90 -5.30
CA HIS A 1060 35.57 4.16 -5.48
C HIS A 1060 35.10 4.08 -6.95
N ILE A 1061 35.75 3.25 -7.79
CA ILE A 1061 35.43 3.11 -9.22
C ILE A 1061 34.59 1.87 -9.45
N TYR A 1062 33.30 2.09 -9.70
CA TYR A 1062 32.28 1.05 -9.84
C TYR A 1062 32.14 0.62 -11.29
N MET A 1063 32.63 -0.58 -11.60
CA MET A 1063 32.53 -1.23 -12.92
C MET A 1063 32.07 -2.70 -12.80
N SER A 1064 32.01 -3.39 -13.95
CA SER A 1064 31.59 -4.79 -14.02
C SER A 1064 32.77 -5.72 -13.67
N PRO A 1065 32.56 -6.86 -12.96
CA PRO A 1065 33.64 -7.75 -12.52
C PRO A 1065 34.45 -8.43 -13.63
N ASP A 1066 33.96 -8.40 -14.86
CA ASP A 1066 34.64 -8.82 -16.09
C ASP A 1066 35.59 -7.76 -16.67
N GLY A 1067 35.80 -6.65 -15.94
CA GLY A 1067 36.62 -5.52 -16.39
C GLY A 1067 35.94 -4.64 -17.45
N ARG A 1068 34.63 -4.79 -17.72
CA ARG A 1068 33.91 -3.92 -18.67
C ARG A 1068 33.58 -2.55 -18.07
N ILE A 1069 34.06 -1.49 -18.72
CA ILE A 1069 33.73 -0.09 -18.43
C ILE A 1069 32.82 0.53 -19.50
N ASN A 1070 31.93 1.44 -19.09
CA ASN A 1070 31.16 2.33 -19.94
C ASN A 1070 31.95 3.62 -20.20
N MET A 1071 32.60 3.72 -21.37
CA MET A 1071 33.33 4.92 -21.80
C MET A 1071 32.42 6.14 -21.92
N ALA A 1072 31.14 5.95 -22.27
CA ALA A 1072 30.17 7.04 -22.36
C ALA A 1072 29.71 7.58 -20.99
N GLY A 1073 30.03 6.89 -19.90
CA GLY A 1073 29.80 7.33 -18.51
C GLY A 1073 30.93 8.19 -17.94
N LEU A 1074 32.09 8.23 -18.60
CA LEU A 1074 33.28 8.95 -18.18
C LEU A 1074 33.22 10.44 -18.59
N SER A 1075 33.96 11.29 -17.89
CA SER A 1075 34.23 12.69 -18.26
C SER A 1075 35.73 12.93 -18.37
N SER A 1076 36.14 13.93 -19.16
CA SER A 1076 37.54 14.25 -19.44
C SER A 1076 38.33 14.54 -18.16
N LYS A 1077 37.66 15.12 -17.15
CA LYS A 1077 38.22 15.42 -15.82
C LYS A 1077 38.46 14.18 -14.97
N ALA A 1078 37.71 13.10 -15.20
CA ALA A 1078 37.83 11.84 -14.47
C ALA A 1078 38.84 10.87 -15.10
N VAL A 1079 39.25 11.10 -16.36
CA VAL A 1079 40.22 10.25 -17.07
C VAL A 1079 41.54 10.06 -16.30
N PRO A 1080 42.19 11.11 -15.75
CA PRO A 1080 43.46 10.93 -15.02
C PRO A 1080 43.29 10.03 -13.80
N TYR A 1081 42.24 10.26 -12.99
CA TYR A 1081 41.95 9.47 -11.79
C TYR A 1081 41.66 7.99 -12.10
N LEU A 1082 40.96 7.72 -13.22
CA LEU A 1082 40.80 6.35 -13.72
C LEU A 1082 42.14 5.73 -14.14
N ALA A 1083 43.01 6.48 -14.81
CA ALA A 1083 44.34 6.00 -15.19
C ALA A 1083 45.26 5.75 -13.98
N ASP A 1084 45.18 6.58 -12.93
CA ASP A 1084 45.86 6.37 -11.64
C ASP A 1084 45.39 5.07 -10.97
N ALA A 1085 44.07 4.87 -10.89
CA ALA A 1085 43.48 3.68 -10.29
C ALA A 1085 43.82 2.38 -11.04
N ILE A 1086 43.80 2.40 -12.38
CA ILE A 1086 44.20 1.28 -13.23
C ILE A 1086 45.70 0.99 -13.06
N HIS A 1087 46.55 2.03 -13.04
CA HIS A 1087 47.99 1.88 -12.82
C HIS A 1087 48.28 1.23 -11.47
N ALA A 1088 47.67 1.72 -10.39
CA ALA A 1088 47.81 1.17 -9.05
C ALA A 1088 47.35 -0.30 -8.99
N ALA A 1089 46.21 -0.63 -9.59
CA ALA A 1089 45.71 -2.01 -9.58
C ALA A 1089 46.64 -2.99 -10.30
N VAL A 1090 47.20 -2.61 -11.45
CA VAL A 1090 48.08 -3.48 -12.25
C VAL A 1090 49.53 -3.53 -11.73
N THR A 1091 49.86 -2.72 -10.72
CA THR A 1091 51.19 -2.70 -10.07
C THR A 1091 51.18 -3.19 -8.63
N LEU A 1092 50.02 -3.25 -7.97
CA LEU A 1092 49.85 -3.63 -6.56
C LEU A 1092 49.01 -4.90 -6.35
N VAL A 1093 48.34 -5.42 -7.40
CA VAL A 1093 47.49 -6.64 -7.41
C VAL A 1093 47.83 -7.54 -8.59
#